data_AF-A0A2E9UMA0-F1
#
_entry.id   AF-A0A2E9UMA0-F1
#
_cell.length_a   1.000
_cell.length_b   1.000
_cell.length_c   1.000
_cell.angle_alpha   90.00
_cell.angle_beta   90.00
_cell.angle_gamma   90.00
#
_symmetry.space_group_name_H-M   'P 1'
#
loop_
_entity.id
_entity.type
_entity.pdbx_description
1 polymer ?
#
loop_
_entity_poly.entity_id
_entity_poly.type
_entity_poly.pdbx_seq_one_letter_code
_entity_poly.pdbx_strand_id
1 'polypeptide(L)'
;MFATADRKRLLVGLVLLIIIMGMFLAFNRLPKIGIVGEDLDAVSSPGRQCFQGFCIDRDPGTSFITRWVKFSISYLRLVTVGMTFAFITAGLAEAFLFSKSVGRGLPTAGMFRRTVQGAAAGGMMNLCSACIVPVSSAFHRRASIEGAVAMVQGSTTLNIPALAMVFFVFSPILGFSRLIFAIVGALIIGPIVVMSVRRDRVQPVEIPDTFKDPADLLGWRQVLLPAFRQWAKSSIGYAIRLSPIMILAGFASGLVIQWLSPEVVATYLGNDVRGVLIAATFGVLINVPLLFEIPLVALLLLLGMGTAPAATLLFAAAAGGPVTFWGLARLMPRKAIATFATATWAVGAAGGLLVLLGGAYFWEDAGLSDRVAKAGGTPTVEELFVASTGDPVDPADYPGVFDGIPTSDEFAPFRNVAPLIGTDALIENRYPGVAIFDFDSDGDLDFYVTSAETNAVFQITRGGPNRLFRNEGDGRFIDVAAIAGVTADTQNSTAVAACDFDNDGYQDLYVGAQGRIGDNLDYRSAAQDPELAVVVRDRLFHNNGDGTFTDITATAFAEHVNIRSTASVACGDVDNDGWTDIYVGNRADQDFVRFDTSRHHGNYNTLFSNNGVDDNGDLTFSDMTEEAGLVSPPIRMRDTDGNPITFSGPGGEPIEGFDISFVDANGNVVGDPAGQTWATMFFDHDSDGDLDLWIADDGDRLKVYRNDSTAAGLAFTSIEEQLDIDQMGQWMGFALGDYDGDGDLDVFVTNMGFQPLARPWNGVPSADCVYYHASESGTCFHALIENRV
;
A
#
# COMPACT_ATOMS: atom_id res chain seq x y z
N MET A 1 3.53 22.53 -15.09
CA MET A 1 2.58 22.65 -13.96
C MET A 1 1.39 21.66 -14.01
N PHE A 2 1.00 21.13 -15.18
CA PHE A 2 -0.13 20.18 -15.31
C PHE A 2 0.30 18.89 -16.03
N ALA A 3 1.30 18.19 -15.46
CA ALA A 3 2.00 17.12 -16.17
C ALA A 3 1.25 15.79 -16.21
N THR A 4 0.32 15.52 -15.28
CA THR A 4 -0.33 14.20 -15.16
C THR A 4 -1.86 14.29 -15.25
N ALA A 5 -2.55 13.31 -15.84
CA ALA A 5 -4.00 13.18 -15.86
C ALA A 5 -4.57 13.20 -14.45
N ASP A 6 -3.87 12.61 -13.51
CA ASP A 6 -4.26 12.62 -12.11
C ASP A 6 -4.02 13.95 -11.43
N ARG A 7 -2.95 14.71 -11.76
CA ARG A 7 -2.84 16.11 -11.32
C ARG A 7 -3.83 17.01 -12.04
N LYS A 8 -4.16 16.76 -13.31
CA LYS A 8 -5.21 17.48 -14.07
C LYS A 8 -6.58 17.22 -13.44
N ARG A 9 -6.89 15.97 -13.07
CA ARG A 9 -8.12 15.56 -12.35
C ARG A 9 -8.15 16.04 -10.91
N LEU A 10 -7.05 15.92 -10.18
CA LEU A 10 -6.94 16.37 -8.79
C LEU A 10 -7.01 17.89 -8.72
N LEU A 11 -6.35 18.62 -9.61
CA LEU A 11 -6.38 20.08 -9.62
C LEU A 11 -7.75 20.61 -10.04
N VAL A 12 -8.36 20.05 -11.09
CA VAL A 12 -9.75 20.37 -11.45
C VAL A 12 -10.71 19.91 -10.35
N GLY A 13 -10.46 18.77 -9.74
CA GLY A 13 -11.22 18.21 -8.62
C GLY A 13 -11.15 19.10 -7.39
N LEU A 14 -9.97 19.61 -7.04
CA LEU A 14 -9.75 20.54 -5.92
C LEU A 14 -10.36 21.91 -6.23
N VAL A 15 -10.27 22.41 -7.46
CA VAL A 15 -10.94 23.65 -7.88
C VAL A 15 -12.46 23.49 -7.85
N LEU A 16 -12.99 22.39 -8.39
CA LEU A 16 -14.41 22.05 -8.31
C LEU A 16 -14.84 21.86 -6.86
N LEU A 17 -14.02 21.22 -6.03
CA LEU A 17 -14.28 21.05 -4.60
C LEU A 17 -14.33 22.41 -3.91
N ILE A 18 -13.39 23.33 -4.18
CA ILE A 18 -13.40 24.70 -3.64
C ILE A 18 -14.65 25.47 -4.12
N ILE A 19 -15.06 25.32 -5.37
CA ILE A 19 -16.28 25.96 -5.91
C ILE A 19 -17.53 25.37 -5.25
N ILE A 20 -17.65 24.04 -5.18
CA ILE A 20 -18.77 23.33 -4.56
C ILE A 20 -18.80 23.61 -3.04
N MET A 21 -17.63 23.73 -2.41
CA MET A 21 -17.46 24.14 -1.02
C MET A 21 -17.85 25.59 -0.81
N GLY A 22 -17.39 26.49 -1.66
CA GLY A 22 -17.72 27.91 -1.62
C GLY A 22 -19.22 28.12 -1.81
N MET A 23 -19.84 27.41 -2.74
CA MET A 23 -21.29 27.37 -2.92
C MET A 23 -21.98 26.76 -1.69
N PHE A 24 -21.50 25.65 -1.15
CA PHE A 24 -22.07 25.07 0.07
C PHE A 24 -21.96 26.01 1.27
N LEU A 25 -20.81 26.65 1.47
CA LEU A 25 -20.64 27.64 2.52
C LEU A 25 -21.55 28.85 2.26
N ALA A 26 -21.60 29.39 1.05
CA ALA A 26 -22.45 30.54 0.69
C ALA A 26 -23.96 30.26 0.77
N PHE A 27 -24.42 29.05 0.42
CA PHE A 27 -25.84 28.69 0.43
C PHE A 27 -26.28 27.96 1.71
N ASN A 28 -25.35 27.43 2.52
CA ASN A 28 -25.67 26.63 3.72
C ASN A 28 -25.06 27.16 5.03
N ARG A 29 -23.83 27.67 5.04
CA ARG A 29 -23.11 28.06 6.29
C ARG A 29 -23.04 29.56 6.54
N LEU A 30 -22.56 30.36 5.60
CA LEU A 30 -22.49 31.82 5.68
C LEU A 30 -23.86 32.46 5.99
N PRO A 31 -24.99 32.04 5.38
CA PRO A 31 -26.30 32.55 5.75
C PRO A 31 -26.67 32.25 7.20
N LYS A 32 -26.10 31.19 7.80
CA LYS A 32 -26.36 30.79 9.19
C LYS A 32 -25.44 31.48 10.20
N ILE A 33 -24.29 32.02 9.79
CA ILE A 33 -23.37 32.72 10.71
C ILE A 33 -24.04 33.99 11.27
N GLY A 34 -24.75 34.75 10.42
CA GLY A 34 -25.54 35.91 10.88
C GLY A 34 -26.74 35.53 11.75
N ILE A 35 -27.33 34.36 11.49
CA ILE A 35 -28.49 33.84 12.22
C ILE A 35 -28.11 33.34 13.62
N VAL A 36 -26.87 32.89 13.87
CA VAL A 36 -26.44 32.42 15.21
C VAL A 36 -26.56 33.51 16.27
N GLY A 37 -26.31 34.78 15.92
CA GLY A 37 -26.51 35.91 16.82
C GLY A 37 -27.99 36.18 17.12
N GLU A 38 -28.84 36.18 16.09
CA GLU A 38 -30.29 36.43 16.22
C GLU A 38 -31.07 35.25 16.84
N ASP A 39 -30.65 34.00 16.60
CA ASP A 39 -31.26 32.79 17.17
C ASP A 39 -30.90 32.59 18.65
N LEU A 40 -29.74 33.06 19.11
CA LEU A 40 -29.42 33.06 20.54
C LEU A 40 -30.41 33.93 21.34
N ASP A 41 -30.91 35.01 20.75
CA ASP A 41 -31.95 35.85 21.35
C ASP A 41 -33.33 35.17 21.31
N ALA A 42 -33.67 34.47 20.21
CA ALA A 42 -34.93 33.75 20.04
C ALA A 42 -35.09 32.52 20.96
N VAL A 43 -33.97 31.91 21.39
CA VAL A 43 -33.90 30.78 22.33
C VAL A 43 -34.51 31.09 23.71
N SER A 44 -34.61 32.37 24.07
CA SER A 44 -35.21 32.82 25.33
C SER A 44 -36.73 33.05 25.27
N SER A 45 -37.39 32.82 24.12
CA SER A 45 -38.81 33.13 23.93
C SER A 45 -39.76 32.00 24.44
N PRO A 46 -40.86 32.31 25.16
CA PRO A 46 -41.71 31.28 25.80
C PRO A 46 -42.56 30.42 24.86
N GLY A 47 -42.82 30.87 23.61
CA GLY A 47 -43.80 30.26 22.70
C GLY A 47 -43.20 29.44 21.56
N ARG A 48 -41.92 29.65 21.24
CA ARG A 48 -41.25 28.96 20.13
C ARG A 48 -39.77 28.83 20.43
N GLN A 49 -39.34 27.64 20.81
CA GLN A 49 -37.92 27.34 20.98
C GLN A 49 -37.37 26.95 19.62
N CYS A 50 -36.69 27.90 18.98
CA CYS A 50 -36.03 27.70 17.69
C CYS A 50 -34.52 27.84 17.85
N PHE A 51 -33.77 26.99 17.16
CA PHE A 51 -32.32 27.17 17.01
C PHE A 51 -31.90 26.69 15.62
N GLN A 52 -31.28 27.55 14.82
CA GLN A 52 -30.85 27.34 13.43
C GLN A 52 -31.95 26.80 12.50
N GLY A 53 -33.18 27.33 12.64
CA GLY A 53 -34.34 26.92 11.86
C GLY A 53 -35.07 25.66 12.36
N PHE A 54 -34.64 25.08 13.50
CA PHE A 54 -35.32 23.97 14.15
C PHE A 54 -36.20 24.47 15.28
N CYS A 55 -37.50 24.49 15.04
CA CYS A 55 -38.47 24.95 16.01
C CYS A 55 -39.22 23.76 16.62
N ILE A 56 -39.26 23.67 17.95
CA ILE A 56 -40.29 22.90 18.63
C ILE A 56 -41.53 23.79 18.73
N ASP A 57 -42.47 23.63 17.80
CA ASP A 57 -43.81 24.22 17.91
C ASP A 57 -44.56 23.48 19.03
N ARG A 58 -44.83 24.14 20.16
CA ARG A 58 -45.66 23.61 21.26
C ARG A 58 -47.08 24.18 21.27
N ASP A 59 -47.49 24.76 20.14
CA ASP A 59 -48.78 25.42 20.01
C ASP A 59 -49.92 24.42 20.28
N PRO A 60 -50.72 24.60 21.35
CA PRO A 60 -51.75 23.66 21.78
C PRO A 60 -52.83 23.36 20.72
N GLY A 61 -52.97 24.24 19.71
CA GLY A 61 -53.95 24.11 18.63
C GLY A 61 -53.54 23.22 17.45
N THR A 62 -52.31 22.67 17.45
CA THR A 62 -51.80 21.83 16.34
C THR A 62 -51.87 20.34 16.70
N SER A 63 -52.23 19.48 15.74
CA SER A 63 -52.21 18.03 15.98
C SER A 63 -50.79 17.47 15.95
N PHE A 64 -50.53 16.38 16.69
CA PHE A 64 -49.23 15.69 16.72
C PHE A 64 -48.71 15.34 15.32
N ILE A 65 -49.58 14.80 14.46
CA ILE A 65 -49.22 14.43 13.08
C ILE A 65 -48.84 15.68 12.26
N THR A 66 -49.56 16.78 12.43
CA THR A 66 -49.25 18.03 11.71
C THR A 66 -47.89 18.58 12.13
N ARG A 67 -47.59 18.57 13.43
CA ARG A 67 -46.26 18.97 13.94
C ARG A 67 -45.17 18.05 13.43
N TRP A 68 -45.39 16.74 13.47
CA TRP A 68 -44.44 15.74 12.99
C TRP A 68 -44.13 15.89 11.50
N VAL A 69 -45.16 16.02 10.65
CA VAL A 69 -44.99 16.17 9.19
C VAL A 69 -44.36 17.51 8.85
N LYS A 70 -44.82 18.61 9.47
CA LYS A 70 -44.26 19.96 9.25
C LYS A 70 -42.79 20.01 9.67
N PHE A 71 -42.45 19.40 10.81
CA PHE A 71 -41.07 19.26 11.26
C PHE A 71 -40.25 18.40 10.29
N SER A 72 -40.75 17.24 9.86
CA SER A 72 -40.05 16.32 8.95
C SER A 72 -39.80 16.91 7.55
N ILE A 73 -40.76 17.68 7.01
CA ILE A 73 -40.58 18.39 5.74
C ILE A 73 -39.58 19.54 5.89
N SER A 74 -39.66 20.30 6.98
CA SER A 74 -38.70 21.38 7.28
C SER A 74 -37.29 20.80 7.46
N TYR A 75 -37.19 19.67 8.15
CA TYR A 75 -35.97 18.87 8.28
C TYR A 75 -35.42 18.52 6.89
N LEU A 76 -36.21 17.89 6.02
CA LEU A 76 -35.75 17.49 4.69
C LEU A 76 -35.30 18.69 3.87
N ARG A 77 -36.02 19.82 3.92
CA ARG A 77 -35.66 21.06 3.22
C ARG A 77 -34.30 21.61 3.69
N LEU A 78 -34.05 21.57 5.00
CA LEU A 78 -32.79 22.04 5.60
C LEU A 78 -31.62 21.11 5.27
N VAL A 79 -31.84 19.80 5.14
CA VAL A 79 -30.79 18.82 4.80
C VAL A 79 -30.57 18.72 3.30
N THR A 80 -31.56 19.06 2.46
CA THR A 80 -31.51 18.86 0.99
C THR A 80 -30.27 19.47 0.37
N VAL A 81 -29.92 20.71 0.71
CA VAL A 81 -28.70 21.37 0.22
C VAL A 81 -27.44 20.59 0.64
N GLY A 82 -27.41 20.08 1.88
CA GLY A 82 -26.32 19.25 2.37
C GLY A 82 -26.26 17.87 1.72
N MET A 83 -27.39 17.26 1.38
CA MET A 83 -27.45 15.97 0.66
C MET A 83 -27.04 16.10 -0.80
N THR A 84 -27.51 17.14 -1.48
CA THR A 84 -27.09 17.44 -2.85
C THR A 84 -25.59 17.69 -2.90
N PHE A 85 -25.07 18.50 -1.96
CA PHE A 85 -23.63 18.67 -1.79
C PHE A 85 -22.92 17.33 -1.52
N ALA A 86 -23.50 16.44 -0.70
CA ALA A 86 -22.92 15.14 -0.40
C ALA A 86 -22.75 14.24 -1.62
N PHE A 87 -23.80 14.08 -2.41
CA PHE A 87 -23.78 13.17 -3.56
C PHE A 87 -22.88 13.71 -4.67
N ILE A 88 -22.91 15.02 -4.87
CA ILE A 88 -22.01 15.72 -5.80
C ILE A 88 -20.56 15.58 -5.34
N THR A 89 -20.27 15.80 -4.05
CA THR A 89 -18.90 15.70 -3.51
C THR A 89 -18.40 14.27 -3.50
N ALA A 90 -19.25 13.27 -3.22
CA ALA A 90 -18.87 11.87 -3.27
C ALA A 90 -18.62 11.38 -4.71
N GLY A 91 -19.44 11.79 -5.66
CA GLY A 91 -19.17 11.53 -7.07
C GLY A 91 -17.90 12.25 -7.55
N LEU A 92 -17.64 13.46 -7.07
CA LEU A 92 -16.44 14.24 -7.38
C LEU A 92 -15.22 13.53 -6.79
N ALA A 93 -15.36 13.03 -5.57
CA ALA A 93 -14.33 12.28 -4.91
C ALA A 93 -14.00 11.00 -5.69
N GLU A 94 -15.00 10.24 -6.11
CA GLU A 94 -14.80 9.02 -6.89
C GLU A 94 -14.24 9.25 -8.31
N ALA A 95 -14.56 10.39 -8.93
CA ALA A 95 -14.19 10.70 -10.31
C ALA A 95 -12.94 11.58 -10.46
N PHE A 96 -12.61 12.40 -9.47
CA PHE A 96 -11.56 13.43 -9.55
C PHE A 96 -10.60 13.46 -8.35
N LEU A 97 -11.09 13.33 -7.10
CA LEU A 97 -10.21 13.48 -5.91
C LEU A 97 -9.56 12.18 -5.45
N PHE A 98 -10.20 11.04 -5.67
CA PHE A 98 -9.70 9.71 -5.33
C PHE A 98 -9.55 8.92 -6.62
N SER A 99 -8.70 9.39 -7.53
CA SER A 99 -8.22 8.56 -8.64
C SER A 99 -7.48 7.33 -8.10
N LYS A 100 -7.25 6.29 -8.92
CA LYS A 100 -6.48 5.09 -8.51
C LYS A 100 -5.11 5.43 -7.87
N SER A 101 -4.61 6.65 -8.10
CA SER A 101 -3.35 7.21 -7.61
C SER A 101 -3.42 8.16 -6.41
N VAL A 102 -4.58 8.68 -6.00
CA VAL A 102 -4.61 9.73 -4.92
C VAL A 102 -4.47 9.14 -3.51
N GLY A 103 -4.36 7.82 -3.39
CA GLY A 103 -3.88 7.17 -2.16
C GLY A 103 -2.36 7.14 -2.01
N ARG A 104 -1.59 7.54 -3.03
CA ARG A 104 -0.15 7.24 -3.11
C ARG A 104 0.82 8.33 -2.59
N GLY A 105 0.32 9.53 -2.31
CA GLY A 105 1.17 10.67 -1.91
C GLY A 105 1.54 10.78 -0.42
N LEU A 106 1.25 9.80 0.44
CA LEU A 106 1.52 9.93 1.88
C LEU A 106 2.15 8.64 2.46
N PRO A 107 3.47 8.64 2.76
CA PRO A 107 4.15 7.46 3.28
C PRO A 107 3.69 7.17 4.72
N THR A 108 3.42 5.92 5.11
CA THR A 108 4.20 5.05 6.02
C THR A 108 3.30 4.03 6.76
N ALA A 109 3.91 2.87 6.99
CA ALA A 109 3.45 1.73 7.77
C ALA A 109 3.00 2.08 9.21
N GLY A 110 1.85 1.50 9.59
CA GLY A 110 1.32 1.50 10.94
C GLY A 110 -0.20 1.60 10.97
N MET A 111 -0.85 0.69 11.71
CA MET A 111 -2.31 0.74 11.98
C MET A 111 -2.71 2.14 12.49
N PHE A 112 -1.89 2.72 13.36
CA PHE A 112 -2.09 4.05 13.93
C PHE A 112 -1.97 5.19 12.89
N ARG A 113 -1.01 5.13 11.96
CA ARG A 113 -0.81 6.20 10.96
C ARG A 113 -1.88 6.19 9.86
N ARG A 114 -2.38 5.01 9.45
CA ARG A 114 -3.54 4.89 8.54
C ARG A 114 -4.83 5.39 9.19
N THR A 115 -4.98 5.15 10.49
CA THR A 115 -6.06 5.72 11.29
C THR A 115 -5.93 7.26 11.37
N VAL A 116 -4.74 7.80 11.60
CA VAL A 116 -4.50 9.26 11.61
C VAL A 116 -4.76 9.91 10.23
N GLN A 117 -4.29 9.30 9.15
CA GLN A 117 -4.51 9.78 7.78
C GLN A 117 -5.99 9.73 7.39
N GLY A 118 -6.68 8.63 7.69
CA GLY A 118 -8.12 8.51 7.53
C GLY A 118 -8.86 9.61 8.28
N ALA A 119 -8.51 9.83 9.56
CA ALA A 119 -9.11 10.87 10.39
C ALA A 119 -8.87 12.29 9.85
N ALA A 120 -7.66 12.59 9.37
CA ALA A 120 -7.28 13.88 8.78
C ALA A 120 -8.00 14.15 7.44
N ALA A 121 -8.02 13.16 6.53
CA ALA A 121 -8.74 13.25 5.27
C ALA A 121 -10.26 13.36 5.49
N GLY A 122 -10.79 12.64 6.49
CA GLY A 122 -12.20 12.69 6.88
C GLY A 122 -12.65 14.08 7.34
N GLY A 123 -11.84 14.80 8.13
CA GLY A 123 -12.15 16.16 8.58
C GLY A 123 -12.29 17.18 7.45
N MET A 124 -11.58 16.98 6.33
CA MET A 124 -11.61 17.87 5.16
C MET A 124 -12.67 17.46 4.10
N MET A 125 -12.84 16.16 3.87
CA MET A 125 -13.64 15.63 2.74
C MET A 125 -15.13 15.45 3.07
N ASN A 126 -15.49 15.44 4.35
CA ASN A 126 -16.85 15.13 4.81
C ASN A 126 -17.43 16.24 5.70
N LEU A 127 -17.49 17.45 5.13
CA LEU A 127 -18.09 18.63 5.80
C LEU A 127 -19.63 18.56 5.93
N CYS A 128 -20.22 17.46 5.44
CA CYS A 128 -21.60 17.09 5.64
C CYS A 128 -21.70 15.62 6.06
N SER A 129 -22.63 15.27 6.93
CA SER A 129 -22.76 13.87 7.41
C SER A 129 -23.34 12.91 6.38
N ALA A 130 -24.11 13.44 5.42
CA ALA A 130 -24.60 12.65 4.30
C ALA A 130 -23.46 12.26 3.35
N CYS A 131 -22.31 12.95 3.44
CA CYS A 131 -21.10 12.70 2.66
C CYS A 131 -20.38 11.44 3.15
N ILE A 132 -20.51 11.12 4.45
CA ILE A 132 -19.73 10.08 5.15
C ILE A 132 -19.79 8.76 4.41
N VAL A 133 -20.98 8.22 4.14
CA VAL A 133 -21.15 6.89 3.54
C VAL A 133 -20.70 6.84 2.08
N PRO A 134 -21.12 7.75 1.18
CA PRO A 134 -20.69 7.66 -0.20
C PRO A 134 -19.20 8.04 -0.39
N VAL A 135 -18.65 8.95 0.42
CA VAL A 135 -17.20 9.29 0.40
C VAL A 135 -16.37 8.18 1.04
N SER A 136 -16.77 7.62 2.18
CA SER A 136 -16.04 6.51 2.81
C SER A 136 -16.17 5.22 2.01
N SER A 137 -17.30 5.00 1.32
CA SER A 137 -17.45 3.88 0.38
C SER A 137 -16.57 4.06 -0.85
N ALA A 138 -16.44 5.27 -1.38
CA ALA A 138 -15.51 5.58 -2.46
C ALA A 138 -14.05 5.41 -2.02
N PHE A 139 -13.71 5.83 -0.79
CA PHE A 139 -12.38 5.68 -0.19
C PHE A 139 -12.04 4.23 0.11
N HIS A 140 -12.93 3.46 0.76
CA HIS A 140 -12.72 2.04 1.07
C HIS A 140 -12.54 1.18 -0.19
N ARG A 141 -13.25 1.49 -1.28
CA ARG A 141 -13.03 0.81 -2.58
C ARG A 141 -11.63 1.04 -3.14
N ARG A 142 -10.87 2.00 -2.62
CA ARG A 142 -9.56 2.42 -3.12
C ARG A 142 -8.47 2.54 -2.02
N ALA A 143 -8.76 2.18 -0.76
CA ALA A 143 -7.89 2.37 0.42
C ALA A 143 -8.22 1.36 1.55
N SER A 144 -7.66 1.55 2.76
CA SER A 144 -7.74 0.58 3.88
C SER A 144 -9.04 0.63 4.70
N ILE A 145 -9.38 -0.48 5.37
CA ILE A 145 -10.54 -0.56 6.29
C ILE A 145 -10.32 0.35 7.51
N GLU A 146 -9.10 0.40 8.03
CA GLU A 146 -8.71 1.26 9.16
C GLU A 146 -8.85 2.75 8.82
N GLY A 147 -8.35 3.14 7.65
CA GLY A 147 -8.48 4.49 7.14
C GLY A 147 -9.94 4.85 6.85
N ALA A 148 -10.75 3.90 6.36
CA ALA A 148 -12.18 4.13 6.14
C ALA A 148 -12.97 4.30 7.45
N VAL A 149 -12.71 3.47 8.47
CA VAL A 149 -13.33 3.61 9.80
C VAL A 149 -12.89 4.91 10.48
N ALA A 150 -11.60 5.25 10.39
CA ALA A 150 -11.07 6.48 10.96
C ALA A 150 -11.52 7.73 10.19
N MET A 151 -11.71 7.64 8.87
CA MET A 151 -12.29 8.71 8.04
C MET A 151 -13.74 8.97 8.40
N VAL A 152 -14.52 7.91 8.60
CA VAL A 152 -15.89 8.00 9.08
C VAL A 152 -15.94 8.71 10.44
N GLN A 153 -15.06 8.37 11.37
CA GLN A 153 -15.05 8.99 12.70
C GLN A 153 -14.47 10.40 12.73
N GLY A 154 -13.35 10.64 12.05
CA GLY A 154 -12.72 11.96 11.94
C GLY A 154 -13.63 12.98 11.27
N SER A 155 -14.43 12.56 10.28
CA SER A 155 -15.34 13.46 9.59
C SER A 155 -16.45 14.07 10.44
N THR A 156 -16.95 13.34 11.43
CA THR A 156 -18.07 13.77 12.27
C THR A 156 -17.62 14.44 13.55
N THR A 157 -16.43 14.06 14.02
CA THR A 157 -15.94 14.49 15.33
C THR A 157 -14.85 15.58 15.23
N LEU A 158 -14.12 15.67 14.11
CA LEU A 158 -13.06 16.67 13.83
C LEU A 158 -13.46 17.73 12.77
N ASN A 159 -14.75 17.87 12.49
CA ASN A 159 -15.26 18.90 11.59
C ASN A 159 -14.96 20.30 12.14
N ILE A 160 -14.02 21.02 11.53
CA ILE A 160 -13.52 22.32 12.02
C ILE A 160 -14.64 23.35 12.21
N PRO A 161 -15.56 23.57 11.25
CA PRO A 161 -16.74 24.43 11.47
C PRO A 161 -17.64 23.99 12.64
N ALA A 162 -17.85 22.68 12.84
CA ALA A 162 -18.67 22.16 13.93
C ALA A 162 -17.96 22.29 15.29
N LEU A 163 -16.66 22.03 15.35
CA LEU A 163 -15.83 22.25 16.53
C LEU A 163 -15.79 23.73 16.88
N ALA A 164 -15.50 24.61 15.92
CA ALA A 164 -15.56 26.06 16.11
C ALA A 164 -16.92 26.49 16.65
N MET A 165 -18.02 25.97 16.08
CA MET A 165 -19.36 26.25 16.62
C MET A 165 -19.50 25.77 18.07
N VAL A 166 -19.04 24.58 18.45
CA VAL A 166 -19.12 24.11 19.85
C VAL A 166 -18.24 24.95 20.79
N PHE A 167 -17.02 25.29 20.36
CA PHE A 167 -16.05 26.11 21.09
C PHE A 167 -16.56 27.54 21.32
N PHE A 168 -17.19 28.14 20.32
CA PHE A 168 -17.62 29.54 20.34
C PHE A 168 -19.08 29.74 20.77
N VAL A 169 -19.97 28.76 20.60
CA VAL A 169 -21.41 28.88 20.91
C VAL A 169 -21.80 28.32 22.28
N PHE A 170 -21.21 27.20 22.72
CA PHE A 170 -21.59 26.57 23.99
C PHE A 170 -20.60 26.84 25.11
N SER A 171 -19.45 26.18 25.04
CA SER A 171 -18.41 26.28 26.05
C SER A 171 -17.13 25.69 25.48
N PRO A 172 -15.98 26.34 25.73
CA PRO A 172 -14.68 25.74 25.46
C PRO A 172 -14.55 24.34 26.07
N ILE A 173 -15.19 24.08 27.21
CA ILE A 173 -15.16 22.79 27.90
C ILE A 173 -15.82 21.69 27.05
N LEU A 174 -16.99 21.96 26.48
CA LEU A 174 -17.69 21.03 25.57
C LEU A 174 -16.94 20.88 24.25
N GLY A 175 -16.26 21.93 23.78
CA GLY A 175 -15.41 21.89 22.60
C GLY A 175 -14.18 21.01 22.81
N PHE A 176 -13.46 21.21 23.91
CA PHE A 176 -12.27 20.43 24.26
C PHE A 176 -12.61 18.99 24.58
N SER A 177 -13.69 18.73 25.34
CA SER A 177 -14.10 17.34 25.63
C SER A 177 -14.48 16.61 24.34
N ARG A 178 -15.23 17.26 23.43
CA ARG A 178 -15.53 16.70 22.11
C ARG A 178 -14.26 16.43 21.31
N LEU A 179 -13.32 17.38 21.24
CA LEU A 179 -12.06 17.22 20.50
C LEU A 179 -11.20 16.08 21.07
N ILE A 180 -11.07 15.98 22.39
CA ILE A 180 -10.29 14.94 23.06
C ILE A 180 -10.94 13.58 22.81
N PHE A 181 -12.25 13.43 23.04
CA PHE A 181 -12.94 12.16 22.79
C PHE A 181 -12.98 11.80 21.30
N ALA A 182 -13.05 12.78 20.40
CA ALA A 182 -12.94 12.59 18.96
C ALA A 182 -11.60 11.94 18.56
N ILE A 183 -10.50 12.53 19.04
CA ILE A 183 -9.13 12.05 18.74
C ILE A 183 -8.94 10.68 19.38
N VAL A 184 -9.26 10.53 20.67
CA VAL A 184 -9.12 9.28 21.41
C VAL A 184 -9.98 8.17 20.80
N GLY A 185 -11.24 8.48 20.48
CA GLY A 185 -12.17 7.54 19.85
C GLY A 185 -11.70 7.09 18.47
N ALA A 186 -11.28 8.02 17.61
CA ALA A 186 -10.74 7.70 16.28
C ALA A 186 -9.50 6.80 16.37
N LEU A 187 -8.61 7.04 17.34
CA LEU A 187 -7.36 6.30 17.53
C LEU A 187 -7.55 4.95 18.24
N ILE A 188 -8.65 4.74 18.97
CA ILE A 188 -8.92 3.51 19.73
C ILE A 188 -9.88 2.57 18.97
N ILE A 189 -10.96 3.10 18.40
CA ILE A 189 -12.03 2.27 17.82
C ILE A 189 -11.56 1.59 16.54
N GLY A 190 -10.77 2.28 15.71
CA GLY A 190 -10.17 1.70 14.50
C GLY A 190 -9.37 0.43 14.79
N PRO A 191 -8.34 0.49 15.66
CA PRO A 191 -7.58 -0.68 16.08
C PRO A 191 -8.40 -1.81 16.71
N ILE A 192 -9.37 -1.49 17.57
CA ILE A 192 -10.23 -2.50 18.23
C ILE A 192 -11.08 -3.27 17.21
N VAL A 193 -11.66 -2.58 16.23
CA VAL A 193 -12.46 -3.21 15.16
C VAL A 193 -11.60 -4.10 14.28
N VAL A 194 -10.34 -3.74 14.05
CA VAL A 194 -9.40 -4.58 13.28
C VAL A 194 -9.03 -5.83 14.08
N MET A 195 -8.70 -5.67 15.35
CA MET A 195 -8.33 -6.78 16.23
C MET A 195 -9.47 -7.80 16.39
N SER A 196 -10.74 -7.38 16.32
CA SER A 196 -11.88 -8.30 16.41
C SER A 196 -12.18 -9.08 15.13
N VAL A 197 -11.60 -8.66 14.00
CA VAL A 197 -11.77 -9.27 12.67
C VAL A 197 -10.53 -10.05 12.26
N ARG A 198 -9.38 -9.80 12.88
CA ARG A 198 -8.11 -10.49 12.61
C ARG A 198 -8.17 -11.95 13.06
N ARG A 199 -8.57 -12.82 12.13
CA ARG A 199 -7.97 -14.16 12.00
C ARG A 199 -7.40 -14.49 10.63
N ASP A 200 -7.78 -13.79 9.57
CA ASP A 200 -7.17 -13.97 8.26
C ASP A 200 -7.07 -12.61 7.57
N ARG A 201 -5.84 -12.06 7.43
CA ARG A 201 -5.40 -11.21 6.31
C ARG A 201 -4.01 -10.63 6.53
N VAL A 202 -3.22 -10.82 5.49
CA VAL A 202 -1.86 -10.35 5.22
C VAL A 202 -1.78 -8.82 5.30
N GLN A 203 -0.64 -8.31 5.77
CA GLN A 203 -0.39 -6.88 5.97
C GLN A 203 -0.21 -6.15 4.63
N PRO A 204 -0.89 -4.99 4.43
CA PRO A 204 -0.70 -4.16 3.26
C PRO A 204 0.59 -3.38 3.32
N VAL A 205 1.06 -3.13 2.12
CA VAL A 205 2.36 -2.67 1.74
C VAL A 205 2.24 -1.25 1.15
N GLU A 206 3.29 -0.45 1.22
CA GLU A 206 3.39 0.84 0.51
C GLU A 206 4.50 0.83 -0.55
N ILE A 207 4.15 1.33 -1.73
CA ILE A 207 4.98 1.54 -2.94
C ILE A 207 5.07 3.07 -3.16
N PRO A 208 6.19 3.68 -3.56
CA PRO A 208 6.30 5.10 -3.82
C PRO A 208 6.10 5.43 -5.29
N ASP A 209 5.65 6.65 -5.51
CA ASP A 209 5.24 7.23 -6.79
C ASP A 209 6.42 7.63 -7.68
N THR A 210 6.76 6.86 -8.71
CA THR A 210 7.72 7.30 -9.75
C THR A 210 7.29 7.12 -11.21
N PHE A 211 6.17 6.47 -11.55
CA PHE A 211 5.70 6.35 -12.93
C PHE A 211 4.59 7.35 -13.31
N LYS A 212 4.74 7.96 -14.49
CA LYS A 212 3.72 8.79 -15.13
C LYS A 212 2.80 7.91 -15.98
N ASP A 213 1.52 7.88 -15.65
CA ASP A 213 0.47 7.11 -16.31
C ASP A 213 0.31 7.60 -17.78
N PRO A 214 0.17 6.75 -18.81
CA PRO A 214 -0.06 7.19 -20.21
C PRO A 214 -1.26 8.13 -20.39
N ALA A 215 -2.19 8.17 -19.43
CA ALA A 215 -3.21 9.20 -19.36
C ALA A 215 -2.65 10.63 -19.24
N ASP A 216 -1.41 10.79 -18.77
CA ASP A 216 -0.71 12.04 -18.51
C ASP A 216 -0.44 12.86 -19.78
N LEU A 217 -0.29 12.19 -20.92
CA LEU A 217 -0.10 12.78 -22.25
C LEU A 217 -1.42 13.18 -22.93
N LEU A 218 -2.56 12.69 -22.45
CA LEU A 218 -3.87 13.04 -23.00
C LEU A 218 -4.16 14.53 -22.81
N GLY A 219 -4.73 15.12 -23.85
CA GLY A 219 -5.20 16.51 -23.80
C GLY A 219 -6.28 16.68 -22.72
N TRP A 220 -6.37 17.87 -22.13
CA TRP A 220 -7.33 18.21 -21.06
C TRP A 220 -8.77 17.72 -21.36
N ARG A 221 -9.22 17.84 -22.60
CA ARG A 221 -10.56 17.40 -23.02
C ARG A 221 -10.75 15.89 -22.90
N GLN A 222 -9.75 15.10 -23.22
CA GLN A 222 -9.78 13.63 -23.19
C GLN A 222 -9.68 13.10 -21.76
N VAL A 223 -8.98 13.80 -20.86
CA VAL A 223 -8.89 13.45 -19.43
C VAL A 223 -10.16 13.83 -18.67
N LEU A 224 -10.68 15.04 -18.93
CA LEU A 224 -11.78 15.60 -18.14
C LEU A 224 -13.15 15.12 -18.59
N LEU A 225 -13.40 14.95 -19.90
CA LEU A 225 -14.74 14.60 -20.38
C LEU A 225 -15.26 13.24 -19.85
N PRO A 226 -14.43 12.17 -19.79
CA PRO A 226 -14.82 10.92 -19.14
C PRO A 226 -15.00 11.09 -17.62
N ALA A 227 -14.13 11.87 -16.96
CA ALA A 227 -14.22 12.13 -15.52
C ALA A 227 -15.50 12.90 -15.16
N PHE A 228 -15.92 13.88 -15.97
CA PHE A 228 -17.20 14.57 -15.80
C PHE A 228 -18.41 13.64 -16.01
N ARG A 229 -18.35 12.72 -16.99
CA ARG A 229 -19.41 11.70 -17.19
C ARG A 229 -19.47 10.74 -16.03
N GLN A 230 -18.33 10.29 -15.51
CA GLN A 230 -18.24 9.42 -14.34
C GLN A 230 -18.75 10.15 -13.10
N TRP A 231 -18.37 11.41 -12.90
CA TRP A 231 -18.85 12.25 -11.81
C TRP A 231 -20.38 12.35 -11.82
N ALA A 232 -20.98 12.65 -12.98
CA ALA A 232 -22.43 12.71 -13.13
C ALA A 232 -23.08 11.34 -12.84
N LYS A 233 -22.54 10.25 -13.41
CA LYS A 233 -23.07 8.89 -13.22
C LYS A 233 -23.01 8.45 -11.75
N SER A 234 -21.87 8.66 -11.07
CA SER A 234 -21.70 8.30 -9.66
C SER A 234 -22.56 9.17 -8.75
N SER A 235 -22.63 10.48 -8.98
CA SER A 235 -23.48 11.40 -8.18
C SER A 235 -24.97 11.01 -8.29
N ILE A 236 -25.46 10.70 -9.49
CA ILE A 236 -26.83 10.22 -9.71
C ILE A 236 -27.04 8.84 -9.06
N GLY A 237 -26.05 7.95 -9.17
CA GLY A 237 -26.07 6.63 -8.54
C GLY A 237 -26.21 6.71 -7.02
N TYR A 238 -25.48 7.63 -6.37
CA TYR A 238 -25.62 7.89 -4.93
C TYR A 238 -26.97 8.49 -4.59
N ALA A 239 -27.45 9.46 -5.38
CA ALA A 239 -28.75 10.09 -5.17
C ALA A 239 -29.91 9.07 -5.22
N ILE A 240 -29.92 8.15 -6.20
CA ILE A 240 -30.96 7.12 -6.33
C ILE A 240 -30.93 6.12 -5.18
N ARG A 241 -29.73 5.71 -4.73
CA ARG A 241 -29.58 4.67 -3.70
C ARG A 241 -29.80 5.17 -2.28
N LEU A 242 -29.40 6.41 -1.98
CA LEU A 242 -29.34 6.91 -0.59
C LEU A 242 -30.51 7.82 -0.21
N SER A 243 -31.09 8.56 -1.16
CA SER A 243 -32.20 9.49 -0.86
C SER A 243 -33.41 8.83 -0.19
N PRO A 244 -33.88 7.62 -0.61
CA PRO A 244 -35.04 6.98 0.03
C PRO A 244 -34.81 6.64 1.51
N ILE A 245 -33.62 6.18 1.84
CA ILE A 245 -33.23 5.81 3.22
C ILE A 245 -33.16 7.06 4.10
N MET A 246 -32.62 8.15 3.57
CA MET A 246 -32.52 9.43 4.29
C MET A 246 -33.88 10.08 4.54
N ILE A 247 -34.81 9.96 3.58
CA ILE A 247 -36.19 10.42 3.75
C ILE A 247 -36.87 9.66 4.89
N LEU A 248 -36.76 8.32 4.89
CA LEU A 248 -37.29 7.47 5.98
C LEU A 248 -36.69 7.84 7.34
N ALA A 249 -35.36 8.04 7.41
CA ALA A 249 -34.68 8.44 8.62
C ALA A 249 -35.11 9.82 9.13
N GLY A 250 -35.28 10.80 8.24
CA GLY A 250 -35.73 12.15 8.61
C GLY A 250 -37.13 12.16 9.22
N PHE A 251 -38.05 11.38 8.66
CA PHE A 251 -39.38 11.19 9.24
C PHE A 251 -39.32 10.45 10.59
N ALA A 252 -38.48 9.43 10.74
CA ALA A 252 -38.30 8.75 12.01
C ALA A 252 -37.73 9.66 13.11
N SER A 253 -36.70 10.47 12.82
CA SER A 253 -36.14 11.46 13.75
C SER A 253 -37.16 12.53 14.12
N GLY A 254 -37.96 12.99 13.15
CA GLY A 254 -39.04 13.93 13.41
C GLY A 254 -40.09 13.38 14.37
N LEU A 255 -40.34 12.07 14.37
CA LEU A 255 -41.27 11.42 15.29
C LEU A 255 -40.73 11.42 16.73
N VAL A 256 -39.45 11.09 16.89
CA VAL A 256 -38.76 11.04 18.20
C VAL A 256 -38.68 12.42 18.84
N ILE A 257 -38.38 13.48 18.07
CA ILE A 257 -38.26 14.84 18.60
C ILE A 257 -39.58 15.36 19.17
N GLN A 258 -40.72 14.97 18.59
CA GLN A 258 -42.04 15.37 19.10
C GLN A 258 -42.44 14.65 20.40
N TRP A 259 -41.64 13.67 20.84
CA TRP A 259 -41.83 12.91 22.09
C TRP A 259 -41.03 13.48 23.27
N LEU A 260 -40.11 14.42 23.03
CA LEU A 260 -39.24 15.00 24.07
C LEU A 260 -39.93 16.17 24.81
N SER A 261 -40.23 15.98 26.10
CA SER A 261 -40.65 17.07 27.02
C SER A 261 -39.51 17.47 27.97
N PRO A 262 -39.51 18.69 28.56
CA PRO A 262 -38.52 19.07 29.56
C PRO A 262 -38.51 18.11 30.77
N GLU A 263 -39.67 17.62 31.22
CA GLU A 263 -39.72 16.64 32.30
C GLU A 263 -39.08 15.31 31.89
N VAL A 264 -39.33 14.85 30.66
CA VAL A 264 -38.73 13.62 30.13
C VAL A 264 -37.21 13.77 30.01
N VAL A 265 -36.73 14.92 29.52
CA VAL A 265 -35.29 15.18 29.34
C VAL A 265 -34.60 15.30 30.70
N ALA A 266 -35.13 16.07 31.65
CA ALA A 266 -34.52 16.19 32.97
C ALA A 266 -34.53 14.85 33.74
N THR A 267 -35.58 14.03 33.60
CA THR A 267 -35.71 12.76 34.31
C THR A 267 -34.82 11.65 33.73
N TYR A 268 -34.69 11.56 32.41
CA TYR A 268 -33.99 10.46 31.75
C TYR A 268 -32.62 10.85 31.16
N LEU A 269 -32.36 12.15 30.95
CA LEU A 269 -31.11 12.71 30.42
C LEU A 269 -30.49 13.75 31.39
N GLY A 270 -30.83 13.67 32.68
CA GLY A 270 -30.19 14.46 33.75
C GLY A 270 -28.69 14.17 33.89
N ASN A 271 -27.97 15.02 34.64
CA ASN A 271 -26.51 14.92 34.78
C ASN A 271 -26.06 13.78 35.71
N ASP A 272 -26.38 12.54 35.39
CA ASP A 272 -26.03 11.35 36.15
C ASP A 272 -25.60 10.19 35.23
N VAL A 273 -25.19 9.06 35.83
CA VAL A 273 -24.73 7.86 35.10
C VAL A 273 -25.83 7.28 34.20
N ARG A 274 -27.10 7.33 34.61
CA ARG A 274 -28.21 6.81 33.80
C ARG A 274 -28.42 7.69 32.56
N GLY A 275 -28.38 9.01 32.73
CA GLY A 275 -28.44 9.98 31.65
C GLY A 275 -27.31 9.81 30.64
N VAL A 276 -26.08 9.53 31.10
CA VAL A 276 -24.93 9.23 30.23
C VAL A 276 -25.17 7.93 29.42
N LEU A 277 -25.60 6.84 30.04
CA LEU A 277 -25.83 5.58 29.32
C LEU A 277 -27.00 5.66 28.33
N ILE A 278 -28.06 6.38 28.71
CA ILE A 278 -29.21 6.65 27.83
C ILE A 278 -28.78 7.51 26.64
N ALA A 279 -27.99 8.56 26.88
CA ALA A 279 -27.41 9.42 25.84
C ALA A 279 -26.48 8.65 24.88
N ALA A 280 -25.62 7.75 25.37
CA ALA A 280 -24.78 6.90 24.54
C ALA A 280 -25.60 5.99 23.61
N THR A 281 -26.68 5.43 24.16
CA THR A 281 -27.59 4.54 23.42
C THR A 281 -28.38 5.30 22.36
N PHE A 282 -28.95 6.46 22.71
CA PHE A 282 -29.63 7.31 21.73
C PHE A 282 -28.67 7.85 20.66
N GLY A 283 -27.44 8.19 21.00
CA GLY A 283 -26.44 8.62 20.02
C GLY A 283 -26.21 7.59 18.93
N VAL A 284 -26.04 6.31 19.29
CA VAL A 284 -25.84 5.20 18.34
C VAL A 284 -27.10 4.92 17.50
N LEU A 285 -28.29 5.09 18.09
CA LEU A 285 -29.57 4.73 17.45
C LEU A 285 -30.14 5.81 16.54
N ILE A 286 -29.77 7.08 16.73
CA ILE A 286 -30.33 8.18 15.95
C ILE A 286 -29.37 8.53 14.80
N ASN A 287 -29.90 8.53 13.57
CA ASN A 287 -29.19 9.08 12.43
C ASN A 287 -29.36 10.61 12.42
N VAL A 288 -28.47 11.32 13.11
CA VAL A 288 -28.49 12.78 13.14
C VAL A 288 -27.40 13.30 12.21
N PRO A 289 -27.75 13.90 11.05
CA PRO A 289 -26.77 14.56 10.23
C PRO A 289 -25.98 15.62 11.04
N LEU A 290 -24.70 15.88 10.73
CA LEU A 290 -23.80 16.85 11.39
C LEU A 290 -24.39 18.26 11.53
N LEU A 291 -25.39 18.58 10.72
CA LEU A 291 -26.18 19.82 10.78
C LEU A 291 -27.14 19.89 11.99
N PHE A 292 -27.34 18.79 12.72
CA PHE A 292 -28.42 18.62 13.69
C PHE A 292 -27.96 18.17 15.06
N GLU A 293 -26.78 17.57 15.18
CA GLU A 293 -26.23 17.12 16.46
C GLU A 293 -26.08 18.29 17.44
N ILE A 294 -25.58 19.42 16.93
CA ILE A 294 -25.38 20.67 17.69
C ILE A 294 -26.73 21.33 18.04
N PRO A 295 -27.65 21.59 17.10
CA PRO A 295 -28.99 22.10 17.44
C PRO A 295 -29.81 21.20 18.37
N LEU A 296 -29.76 19.88 18.18
CA LEU A 296 -30.47 18.92 19.03
C LEU A 296 -29.90 18.90 20.45
N VAL A 297 -28.57 18.92 20.59
CA VAL A 297 -27.91 18.97 21.90
C VAL A 297 -28.14 20.32 22.57
N ALA A 298 -28.10 21.43 21.84
CA ALA A 298 -28.49 22.75 22.35
C ALA A 298 -29.90 22.73 22.95
N LEU A 299 -30.84 22.20 22.16
CA LEU A 299 -32.24 22.09 22.54
C LEU A 299 -32.43 21.19 23.76
N LEU A 300 -31.74 20.04 23.82
CA LEU A 300 -31.80 19.13 24.96
C LEU A 300 -31.15 19.74 26.21
N LEU A 301 -30.04 20.49 26.09
CA LEU A 301 -29.43 21.25 27.19
C LEU A 301 -30.41 22.30 27.73
N LEU A 302 -31.11 23.02 26.84
CA LEU A 302 -32.15 23.98 27.20
C LEU A 302 -33.39 23.32 27.83
N LEU A 303 -33.62 22.03 27.55
CA LEU A 303 -34.67 21.21 28.16
C LEU A 303 -34.22 20.53 29.47
N GLY A 304 -33.01 20.82 29.96
CA GLY A 304 -32.52 20.35 31.26
C GLY A 304 -31.56 19.16 31.20
N MET A 305 -31.03 18.80 30.03
CA MET A 305 -29.98 17.78 29.90
C MET A 305 -28.68 18.22 30.56
N GLY A 306 -27.99 17.28 31.23
CA GLY A 306 -26.68 17.52 31.84
C GLY A 306 -25.53 17.65 30.83
N THR A 307 -24.42 18.28 31.23
CA THR A 307 -23.23 18.45 30.38
C THR A 307 -22.51 17.12 30.08
N ALA A 308 -22.53 16.15 31.00
CA ALA A 308 -21.95 14.83 30.78
C ALA A 308 -22.76 13.97 29.78
N PRO A 309 -24.11 13.85 29.91
CA PRO A 309 -24.95 13.27 28.85
C PRO A 309 -24.83 14.01 27.51
N ALA A 310 -24.70 15.34 27.52
CA ALA A 310 -24.53 16.14 26.31
C ALA A 310 -23.24 15.79 25.57
N ALA A 311 -22.11 15.71 26.28
CA ALA A 311 -20.82 15.32 25.72
C ALA A 311 -20.85 13.90 25.14
N THR A 312 -21.49 12.98 25.86
CA THR A 312 -21.72 11.59 25.41
C THR A 312 -22.55 11.54 24.13
N LEU A 313 -23.67 12.26 24.08
CA LEU A 313 -24.58 12.27 22.94
C LEU A 313 -23.91 12.87 21.70
N LEU A 314 -23.19 13.99 21.87
CA LEU A 314 -22.39 14.61 20.81
C LEU A 314 -21.40 13.59 20.22
N PHE A 315 -20.61 12.95 21.08
CA PHE A 315 -19.63 11.96 20.63
C PHE A 315 -20.28 10.75 19.97
N ALA A 316 -21.26 10.09 20.61
CA ALA A 316 -21.85 8.85 20.12
C ALA A 316 -22.64 9.06 18.82
N ALA A 317 -23.44 10.13 18.72
CA ALA A 317 -24.19 10.46 17.51
C ALA A 317 -23.27 10.86 16.34
N ALA A 318 -22.15 11.51 16.64
CA ALA A 318 -21.11 11.79 15.64
C ALA A 318 -20.39 10.51 15.22
N ALA A 319 -19.93 9.70 16.17
CA ALA A 319 -19.05 8.56 15.92
C ALA A 319 -19.78 7.33 15.37
N GLY A 320 -21.09 7.20 15.55
CA GLY A 320 -21.88 6.07 15.05
C GLY A 320 -23.37 6.35 14.98
N GLY A 321 -23.99 6.00 13.84
CA GLY A 321 -25.43 6.11 13.63
C GLY A 321 -25.91 5.10 12.57
N PRO A 322 -27.22 4.86 12.42
CA PRO A 322 -27.76 3.82 11.53
C PRO A 322 -27.27 3.90 10.08
N VAL A 323 -27.03 5.10 9.54
CA VAL A 323 -26.50 5.30 8.19
C VAL A 323 -25.02 4.92 8.13
N THR A 324 -24.24 5.31 9.13
CA THR A 324 -22.84 4.88 9.28
C THR A 324 -22.74 3.36 9.39
N PHE A 325 -23.57 2.72 10.21
CA PHE A 325 -23.62 1.26 10.34
C PHE A 325 -24.05 0.58 9.05
N TRP A 326 -25.07 1.09 8.37
CA TRP A 326 -25.53 0.54 7.10
C TRP A 326 -24.47 0.66 6.00
N GLY A 327 -23.74 1.79 5.96
CA GLY A 327 -22.60 1.99 5.07
C GLY A 327 -21.48 1.00 5.36
N LEU A 328 -21.04 0.91 6.61
CA LEU A 328 -19.99 -0.01 7.06
C LEU A 328 -20.40 -1.49 6.94
N ALA A 329 -21.70 -1.80 7.06
CA ALA A 329 -22.22 -3.17 6.96
C ALA A 329 -22.10 -3.80 5.58
N ARG A 330 -21.92 -2.97 4.56
CA ARG A 330 -21.62 -3.41 3.19
C ARG A 330 -20.13 -3.60 2.94
N LEU A 331 -19.29 -3.13 3.87
CA LEU A 331 -17.83 -3.07 3.71
C LEU A 331 -17.09 -4.01 4.66
N MET A 332 -17.72 -4.43 5.75
CA MET A 332 -17.08 -5.23 6.81
C MET A 332 -17.97 -6.37 7.30
N PRO A 333 -17.39 -7.48 7.81
CA PRO A 333 -18.15 -8.61 8.33
C PRO A 333 -18.98 -8.22 9.55
N ARG A 334 -20.08 -8.95 9.80
CA ARG A 334 -21.04 -8.65 10.88
C ARG A 334 -20.39 -8.53 12.26
N LYS A 335 -19.32 -9.30 12.51
CA LYS A 335 -18.52 -9.22 13.74
C LYS A 335 -17.83 -7.85 13.90
N ALA A 336 -17.23 -7.31 12.83
CA ALA A 336 -16.59 -5.99 12.81
C ALA A 336 -17.58 -4.88 13.17
N ILE A 337 -18.78 -4.94 12.58
CA ILE A 337 -19.84 -3.95 12.78
C ILE A 337 -20.32 -3.99 14.23
N ALA A 338 -20.51 -5.20 14.78
CA ALA A 338 -20.89 -5.38 16.17
C ALA A 338 -19.81 -4.81 17.10
N THR A 339 -18.52 -5.07 16.83
CA THR A 339 -17.41 -4.48 17.58
C THR A 339 -17.36 -2.96 17.45
N PHE A 340 -17.60 -2.41 16.26
CA PHE A 340 -17.62 -0.96 16.04
C PHE A 340 -18.76 -0.30 16.85
N ALA A 341 -19.93 -0.94 16.88
CA ALA A 341 -21.08 -0.46 17.66
C ALA A 341 -20.79 -0.48 19.16
N THR A 342 -20.27 -1.60 19.68
CA THR A 342 -19.99 -1.74 21.10
C THR A 342 -18.84 -0.85 21.56
N ALA A 343 -17.78 -0.71 20.75
CA ALA A 343 -16.66 0.16 21.05
C ALA A 343 -17.06 1.65 21.03
N THR A 344 -17.87 2.08 20.05
CA THR A 344 -18.37 3.46 19.99
C THR A 344 -19.24 3.81 21.19
N TRP A 345 -20.13 2.89 21.57
CA TRP A 345 -20.97 3.04 22.77
C TRP A 345 -20.12 3.09 24.04
N ALA A 346 -19.15 2.19 24.20
CA ALA A 346 -18.30 2.09 25.38
C ALA A 346 -17.41 3.33 25.56
N VAL A 347 -16.76 3.80 24.49
CA VAL A 347 -15.91 5.01 24.53
C VAL A 347 -16.76 6.25 24.82
N GLY A 348 -17.95 6.36 24.21
CA GLY A 348 -18.87 7.46 24.49
C GLY A 348 -19.31 7.49 25.96
N ALA A 349 -19.75 6.35 26.50
CA ALA A 349 -20.17 6.23 27.88
C ALA A 349 -19.02 6.51 28.87
N ALA A 350 -17.81 5.98 28.60
CA ALA A 350 -16.63 6.24 29.41
C ALA A 350 -16.24 7.74 29.40
N GLY A 351 -16.32 8.39 28.25
CA GLY A 351 -16.05 9.82 28.14
C GLY A 351 -17.06 10.68 28.90
N GLY A 352 -18.35 10.34 28.81
CA GLY A 352 -19.40 10.97 29.62
C GLY A 352 -19.17 10.82 31.12
N LEU A 353 -18.78 9.62 31.56
CA LEU A 353 -18.46 9.34 32.96
C LEU A 353 -17.23 10.11 33.44
N LEU A 354 -16.21 10.27 32.60
CA LEU A 354 -15.04 11.10 32.91
C LEU A 354 -15.41 12.58 33.05
N VAL A 355 -16.31 13.10 32.20
CA VAL A 355 -16.83 14.48 32.34
C VAL A 355 -17.65 14.62 33.62
N LEU A 356 -18.45 13.61 33.96
CA LEU A 356 -19.26 13.58 35.17
C LEU A 356 -18.39 13.57 36.45
N LEU A 357 -17.30 12.80 36.45
CA LEU A 357 -16.40 12.63 37.60
C LEU A 357 -15.35 13.75 37.72
N GLY A 358 -14.85 14.26 36.59
CA GLY A 358 -13.84 15.33 36.55
C GLY A 358 -14.39 16.74 36.77
N GLY A 359 -15.72 16.90 36.73
CA GLY A 359 -16.41 18.19 36.86
C GLY A 359 -16.23 18.91 38.20
N ALA A 360 -15.76 18.22 39.26
CA ALA A 360 -15.49 18.83 40.56
C ALA A 360 -13.99 19.03 40.86
N TYR A 361 -13.07 18.41 40.09
CA TYR A 361 -11.63 18.39 40.44
C TYR A 361 -10.74 19.08 39.41
N PHE A 362 -11.17 19.21 38.15
CA PHE A 362 -10.32 19.76 37.09
C PHE A 362 -10.85 21.05 36.44
N TRP A 363 -12.13 21.41 36.62
CA TRP A 363 -12.78 22.35 35.70
C TRP A 363 -13.81 23.28 36.38
N GLU A 364 -13.52 23.77 37.59
CA GLU A 364 -14.22 24.93 38.17
C GLU A 364 -13.63 26.22 37.58
N ASP A 365 -14.37 26.81 36.65
CA ASP A 365 -14.51 28.24 36.34
C ASP A 365 -14.77 28.41 34.84
N ALA A 366 -16.00 28.11 34.43
CA ALA A 366 -16.52 28.47 33.12
C ALA A 366 -16.80 29.98 33.07
N GLY A 367 -15.72 30.78 33.09
CA GLY A 367 -15.71 32.24 32.95
C GLY A 367 -16.09 32.66 31.54
N LEU A 368 -17.39 32.77 31.28
CA LEU A 368 -17.94 33.29 30.04
C LEU A 368 -17.92 34.85 29.99
N SER A 369 -17.66 35.52 31.12
CA SER A 369 -17.67 37.00 31.21
C SER A 369 -16.32 37.68 30.90
N ASP A 370 -15.18 37.00 31.12
CA ASP A 370 -13.85 37.65 31.13
C ASP A 370 -13.15 37.68 29.76
N ARG A 371 -13.58 36.82 28.82
CA ARG A 371 -12.96 36.68 27.48
C ARG A 371 -13.30 37.80 26.50
N VAL A 372 -14.33 38.60 26.78
CA VAL A 372 -14.73 39.75 25.95
C VAL A 372 -13.80 40.96 26.15
N ALA A 373 -13.07 41.04 27.28
CA ALA A 373 -12.27 42.22 27.64
C ALA A 373 -10.79 42.19 27.20
N LYS A 374 -10.23 41.00 26.87
CA LYS A 374 -8.77 40.82 26.65
C LYS A 374 -8.33 40.70 25.18
N ALA A 375 -9.23 40.85 24.21
CA ALA A 375 -8.91 40.75 22.78
C ALA A 375 -8.16 41.98 22.19
N GLY A 376 -7.55 42.83 23.03
CA GLY A 376 -7.02 44.14 22.65
C GLY A 376 -5.52 44.26 22.43
N GLY A 377 -4.71 43.19 22.48
CA GLY A 377 -3.27 43.37 22.22
C GLY A 377 -2.38 42.16 22.41
N THR A 378 -2.32 41.28 21.41
CA THR A 378 -1.30 40.22 21.35
C THR A 378 -0.63 40.26 19.98
N PRO A 379 0.72 40.13 19.89
CA PRO A 379 1.45 40.47 18.68
C PRO A 379 1.42 39.35 17.65
N THR A 380 1.70 39.71 16.40
CA THR A 380 1.56 38.82 15.24
C THR A 380 2.74 37.85 15.07
N VAL A 381 2.50 36.77 14.32
CA VAL A 381 3.40 35.64 14.06
C VAL A 381 4.81 36.04 13.60
N GLU A 382 4.96 37.16 12.89
CA GLU A 382 6.25 37.67 12.43
C GLU A 382 7.16 38.14 13.59
N GLU A 383 6.59 38.63 14.69
CA GLU A 383 7.33 39.03 15.89
C GLU A 383 7.79 37.81 16.72
N LEU A 384 7.09 36.67 16.58
CA LEU A 384 7.51 35.39 17.18
C LEU A 384 8.65 34.73 16.40
N PHE A 385 8.76 34.98 15.09
CA PHE A 385 9.85 34.44 14.26
C PHE A 385 11.20 35.14 14.50
N VAL A 386 11.20 36.43 14.83
CA VAL A 386 12.43 37.14 15.24
C VAL A 386 12.87 36.74 16.65
N ALA A 387 11.95 36.30 17.51
CA ALA A 387 12.26 35.82 18.84
C ALA A 387 12.79 34.38 18.89
N SER A 388 12.61 33.58 17.82
CA SER A 388 13.07 32.17 17.77
C SER A 388 14.48 31.98 17.23
N THR A 389 15.19 33.05 16.83
CA THR A 389 16.64 32.97 16.60
C THR A 389 17.35 33.09 17.96
N GLY A 390 17.21 32.04 18.77
CA GLY A 390 18.06 31.77 19.94
C GLY A 390 19.18 30.82 19.54
N ASP A 391 20.39 31.17 19.97
CA ASP A 391 21.75 30.67 19.72
C ASP A 391 22.01 29.47 18.77
N PRO A 392 23.12 29.49 18.01
CA PRO A 392 23.46 28.43 17.06
C PRO A 392 23.63 27.10 17.80
N VAL A 393 22.95 26.06 17.33
CA VAL A 393 23.14 24.68 17.80
C VAL A 393 24.51 24.20 17.34
N ASP A 394 25.33 23.75 18.29
CA ASP A 394 26.67 23.22 18.05
C ASP A 394 26.56 21.81 17.42
N PRO A 395 27.14 21.58 16.22
CA PRO A 395 27.19 20.26 15.57
C PRO A 395 27.84 19.14 16.41
N ALA A 396 28.48 19.48 17.53
CA ALA A 396 29.11 18.52 18.45
C ALA A 396 28.14 17.59 19.20
N ASP A 397 26.84 17.89 19.27
CA ASP A 397 25.88 17.12 20.07
C ASP A 397 25.32 15.86 19.39
N TYR A 398 25.64 15.60 18.10
CA TYR A 398 25.25 14.37 17.39
C TYR A 398 26.32 13.83 16.40
N PRO A 399 27.45 13.28 16.86
CA PRO A 399 28.33 12.50 16.00
C PRO A 399 27.96 11.00 16.10
N GLY A 400 27.77 10.32 14.97
CA GLY A 400 28.06 8.88 14.92
C GLY A 400 26.92 7.86 14.82
N VAL A 401 25.83 8.09 14.09
CA VAL A 401 25.05 6.94 13.55
C VAL A 401 25.60 6.46 12.20
N PHE A 402 26.43 7.26 11.52
CA PHE A 402 27.23 6.84 10.35
C PHE A 402 28.69 7.37 10.32
N ASP A 403 29.14 8.11 11.35
CA ASP A 403 30.54 8.60 11.50
C ASP A 403 31.34 7.79 12.54
N GLY A 404 31.07 6.49 12.65
CA GLY A 404 31.65 5.60 13.67
C GLY A 404 32.87 4.82 13.21
N ILE A 405 33.84 5.44 12.53
CA ILE A 405 35.10 4.77 12.13
C ILE A 405 36.29 5.49 12.79
N PRO A 406 37.12 4.80 13.59
CA PRO A 406 38.32 5.40 14.16
C PRO A 406 39.23 5.93 13.04
N THR A 407 39.67 7.18 13.17
CA THR A 407 40.60 7.87 12.25
C THR A 407 42.04 7.35 12.36
N SER A 408 42.26 6.08 12.69
CA SER A 408 43.58 5.47 12.49
C SER A 408 43.70 5.19 10.99
N ASP A 409 44.57 5.94 10.32
CA ASP A 409 44.85 5.98 8.88
C ASP A 409 45.27 4.63 8.22
N GLU A 410 45.04 3.49 8.86
CA GLU A 410 45.38 2.16 8.32
C GLU A 410 44.23 1.53 7.51
N PHE A 411 42.97 1.95 7.75
CA PHE A 411 41.80 1.41 7.05
C PHE A 411 40.99 2.56 6.45
N ALA A 412 41.22 2.88 5.18
CA ALA A 412 40.35 3.79 4.44
C ALA A 412 38.97 3.12 4.31
N PRO A 413 37.90 3.64 4.95
CA PRO A 413 36.61 3.00 4.87
C PRO A 413 35.96 3.25 3.51
N PHE A 414 35.21 2.26 3.01
CA PHE A 414 34.30 2.48 1.89
C PHE A 414 33.38 3.65 2.21
N ARG A 415 33.31 4.63 1.30
CA ARG A 415 32.40 5.77 1.40
C ARG A 415 31.13 5.46 0.62
N ASN A 416 29.97 5.53 1.26
CA ASN A 416 28.70 5.47 0.55
C ASN A 416 28.54 6.73 -0.31
N VAL A 417 28.66 6.58 -1.64
CA VAL A 417 28.54 7.67 -2.61
C VAL A 417 27.16 7.77 -3.25
N ALA A 418 26.25 6.80 -3.01
CA ALA A 418 24.89 6.86 -3.56
C ALA A 418 24.15 8.17 -3.17
N PRO A 419 24.26 8.70 -1.93
CA PRO A 419 23.70 10.01 -1.59
C PRO A 419 24.30 11.20 -2.38
N LEU A 420 25.53 11.05 -2.88
CA LEU A 420 26.23 12.08 -3.68
C LEU A 420 25.80 12.03 -5.15
N ILE A 421 25.41 10.85 -5.65
CA ILE A 421 24.83 10.66 -6.98
C ILE A 421 23.39 11.22 -6.99
N GLY A 422 22.63 10.98 -5.92
CA GLY A 422 21.28 11.52 -5.72
C GLY A 422 20.32 10.49 -5.13
N THR A 423 19.09 10.90 -4.82
CA THR A 423 18.07 10.00 -4.27
C THR A 423 17.62 8.91 -5.26
N ASP A 424 17.85 9.11 -6.56
CA ASP A 424 17.50 8.12 -7.59
C ASP A 424 18.42 6.89 -7.58
N ALA A 425 19.64 7.03 -7.05
CA ALA A 425 20.57 5.89 -6.85
C ALA A 425 20.22 5.04 -5.61
N LEU A 426 19.20 5.42 -4.84
CA LEU A 426 18.66 4.65 -3.72
C LEU A 426 17.43 3.87 -4.18
N ILE A 427 17.66 2.72 -4.82
CA ILE A 427 16.61 1.87 -5.40
C ILE A 427 16.22 0.79 -4.38
N GLU A 428 14.96 0.77 -3.96
CA GLU A 428 14.41 -0.35 -3.17
C GLU A 428 13.64 -1.28 -4.12
N ASN A 429 14.26 -2.38 -4.51
CA ASN A 429 13.60 -3.49 -5.20
C ASN A 429 13.75 -4.74 -4.31
N ARG A 430 12.78 -5.66 -4.34
CA ARG A 430 12.81 -6.91 -3.57
C ARG A 430 13.84 -7.86 -4.16
N TYR A 431 13.99 -7.84 -5.49
CA TYR A 431 14.92 -8.65 -6.26
C TYR A 431 15.59 -7.78 -7.34
N PRO A 432 16.36 -6.74 -6.96
CA PRO A 432 17.08 -5.94 -7.92
C PRO A 432 18.14 -6.80 -8.59
N GLY A 433 18.12 -6.80 -9.91
CA GLY A 433 19.29 -7.10 -10.71
C GLY A 433 20.14 -5.84 -10.82
N VAL A 434 21.46 -6.02 -10.81
CA VAL A 434 22.43 -4.96 -11.07
C VAL A 434 23.39 -5.47 -12.13
N ALA A 435 23.62 -4.67 -13.17
CA ALA A 435 24.70 -4.88 -14.13
C ALA A 435 25.66 -3.69 -14.05
N ILE A 436 26.96 -3.96 -14.04
CA ILE A 436 28.02 -2.96 -14.08
C ILE A 436 28.83 -3.22 -15.34
N PHE A 437 28.88 -2.26 -16.26
CA PHE A 437 29.45 -2.40 -17.59
C PHE A 437 29.70 -1.01 -18.21
N ASP A 438 30.54 -0.93 -19.24
CA ASP A 438 30.86 0.31 -19.96
C ASP A 438 29.92 0.43 -21.17
N PHE A 439 28.74 1.05 -21.00
CA PHE A 439 27.69 0.94 -22.02
C PHE A 439 27.91 1.88 -23.22
N ASP A 440 28.68 2.96 -23.05
CA ASP A 440 29.00 3.90 -24.13
C ASP A 440 30.47 3.85 -24.58
N SER A 441 31.22 2.84 -24.10
CA SER A 441 32.59 2.53 -24.49
C SER A 441 33.57 3.68 -24.25
N ASP A 442 33.35 4.46 -23.20
CA ASP A 442 34.19 5.60 -22.85
C ASP A 442 35.36 5.23 -21.90
N GLY A 443 35.40 3.96 -21.47
CA GLY A 443 36.45 3.37 -20.64
C GLY A 443 36.21 3.52 -19.15
N ASP A 444 35.07 4.06 -18.72
CA ASP A 444 34.61 4.01 -17.34
C ASP A 444 33.38 3.09 -17.17
N LEU A 445 33.17 2.61 -15.94
CA LEU A 445 32.08 1.65 -15.68
C LEU A 445 30.82 2.39 -15.26
N ASP A 446 29.75 2.11 -15.99
CA ASP A 446 28.39 2.50 -15.69
C ASP A 446 27.69 1.42 -14.89
N PHE A 447 26.46 1.70 -14.46
CA PHE A 447 25.64 0.65 -13.88
C PHE A 447 24.16 0.80 -14.18
N TYR A 448 23.53 -0.34 -14.43
CA TYR A 448 22.10 -0.49 -14.62
C TYR A 448 21.50 -1.24 -13.44
N VAL A 449 20.34 -0.78 -12.95
CA VAL A 449 19.65 -1.40 -11.83
C VAL A 449 18.19 -1.61 -12.19
N THR A 450 17.72 -2.85 -12.04
CA THR A 450 16.33 -3.18 -12.26
C THR A 450 15.46 -2.75 -11.09
N SER A 451 14.24 -2.41 -11.44
CA SER A 451 13.18 -2.00 -10.53
C SER A 451 11.89 -2.73 -10.90
N ALA A 452 10.83 -2.50 -10.15
CA ALA A 452 9.54 -3.14 -10.40
C ALA A 452 8.47 -2.10 -10.76
N GLU A 453 7.29 -2.54 -11.15
CA GLU A 453 6.19 -1.63 -11.42
C GLU A 453 5.76 -0.88 -10.13
N THR A 454 5.35 0.38 -10.28
CA THR A 454 4.81 1.23 -9.18
C THR A 454 3.53 0.69 -8.52
N ASN A 455 2.97 -0.40 -9.04
CA ASN A 455 1.70 -0.98 -8.63
C ASN A 455 1.84 -2.33 -7.88
N ALA A 456 3.06 -2.88 -7.74
CA ALA A 456 3.32 -4.17 -7.09
C ALA A 456 2.85 -4.19 -5.61
N VAL A 457 1.93 -5.10 -5.25
CA VAL A 457 1.15 -5.03 -3.99
C VAL A 457 1.97 -5.40 -2.71
N PHE A 458 3.32 -5.57 -2.75
CA PHE A 458 4.17 -5.89 -1.57
C PHE A 458 5.42 -4.98 -1.23
N GLN A 459 5.74 -4.78 0.07
CA GLN A 459 6.40 -3.62 0.74
C GLN A 459 7.89 -3.69 0.70
N ILE A 460 8.40 -4.23 -0.40
CA ILE A 460 9.82 -4.44 -0.59
C ILE A 460 10.25 -3.95 -1.98
N THR A 461 9.31 -3.52 -2.83
CA THR A 461 9.56 -2.89 -4.12
C THR A 461 9.06 -1.45 -4.10
N ARG A 462 9.93 -0.49 -3.80
CA ARG A 462 9.79 0.88 -4.30
C ARG A 462 10.15 0.90 -5.78
N GLY A 463 9.28 0.29 -6.56
CA GLY A 463 9.44 0.18 -8.00
C GLY A 463 9.34 1.52 -8.72
N GLY A 464 10.15 1.70 -9.75
CA GLY A 464 10.16 2.81 -10.68
C GLY A 464 10.69 2.32 -12.02
N PRO A 465 10.98 3.21 -12.98
CA PRO A 465 11.70 2.79 -14.17
C PRO A 465 13.03 2.19 -13.76
N ASN A 466 13.51 1.21 -14.52
CA ASN A 466 14.90 0.80 -14.43
C ASN A 466 15.80 2.00 -14.66
N ARG A 467 16.97 2.01 -14.03
CA ARG A 467 17.89 3.14 -14.06
C ARG A 467 19.20 2.71 -14.69
N LEU A 468 19.78 3.58 -15.50
CA LEU A 468 21.07 3.44 -16.15
C LEU A 468 21.86 4.69 -15.76
N PHE A 469 22.85 4.52 -14.89
CA PHE A 469 23.68 5.60 -14.42
C PHE A 469 24.95 5.63 -15.23
N ARG A 470 25.05 6.61 -16.13
CA ARG A 470 26.28 6.88 -16.84
C ARG A 470 27.28 7.55 -15.91
N ASN A 471 28.49 7.02 -15.84
CA ASN A 471 29.61 7.61 -15.16
C ASN A 471 30.26 8.68 -16.05
N GLU A 472 30.74 9.77 -15.45
CA GLU A 472 31.27 10.92 -16.20
C GLU A 472 32.79 11.08 -15.99
N GLY A 473 33.46 10.02 -15.53
CA GLY A 473 34.89 9.95 -15.23
C GLY A 473 35.38 10.77 -14.03
N ASP A 474 34.56 11.69 -13.51
CA ASP A 474 34.89 12.61 -12.42
C ASP A 474 34.23 12.22 -11.07
N GLY A 475 33.68 11.02 -11.00
CA GLY A 475 32.94 10.50 -9.84
C GLY A 475 31.51 11.03 -9.73
N ARG A 476 31.01 11.73 -10.76
CA ARG A 476 29.58 12.02 -10.93
C ARG A 476 28.94 10.94 -11.81
N PHE A 477 27.67 10.67 -11.51
CA PHE A 477 26.84 9.78 -12.31
C PHE A 477 25.57 10.50 -12.74
N ILE A 478 25.08 10.22 -13.94
CA ILE A 478 23.86 10.80 -14.52
C ILE A 478 22.92 9.66 -14.91
N ASP A 479 21.69 9.69 -14.42
CA ASP A 479 20.67 8.76 -14.91
C ASP A 479 20.26 9.11 -16.35
N VAL A 480 20.57 8.21 -17.27
CA VAL A 480 20.32 8.34 -18.71
C VAL A 480 19.29 7.33 -19.20
N ALA A 481 18.70 6.47 -18.36
CA ALA A 481 17.82 5.37 -18.78
C ALA A 481 16.70 5.81 -19.73
N ALA A 482 16.07 6.94 -19.45
CA ALA A 482 14.95 7.46 -20.26
C ALA A 482 15.40 7.95 -21.65
N ILE A 483 16.61 8.47 -21.76
CA ILE A 483 17.18 8.91 -23.04
C ILE A 483 17.73 7.69 -23.79
N ALA A 484 18.33 6.75 -23.05
CA ALA A 484 18.85 5.50 -23.59
C ALA A 484 17.75 4.50 -23.98
N GLY A 485 16.50 4.66 -23.53
CA GLY A 485 15.38 3.80 -23.93
C GLY A 485 15.21 2.51 -23.10
N VAL A 486 15.93 2.36 -21.99
CA VAL A 486 15.97 1.13 -21.18
C VAL A 486 15.16 1.20 -19.88
N THR A 487 14.25 2.15 -19.75
CA THR A 487 13.49 2.32 -18.50
C THR A 487 12.51 1.18 -18.21
N ALA A 488 12.09 0.45 -19.24
CA ALA A 488 11.11 -0.63 -19.19
C ALA A 488 9.89 -0.31 -18.30
N ASP A 489 9.26 0.86 -18.52
CA ASP A 489 8.38 1.51 -17.53
C ASP A 489 7.20 0.69 -16.96
N THR A 490 6.78 -0.35 -17.67
CA THR A 490 5.66 -1.19 -17.27
C THR A 490 6.09 -2.58 -16.83
N GLN A 491 7.38 -2.93 -16.91
CA GLN A 491 7.90 -4.24 -16.58
C GLN A 491 8.08 -4.39 -15.07
N ASN A 492 7.81 -5.58 -14.54
CA ASN A 492 8.22 -5.97 -13.19
C ASN A 492 9.63 -6.55 -13.25
N SER A 493 10.62 -5.72 -13.53
CA SER A 493 11.97 -6.19 -13.84
C SER A 493 12.65 -6.87 -12.64
N THR A 494 13.32 -7.97 -12.94
CA THR A 494 14.09 -8.79 -12.01
C THR A 494 15.29 -9.35 -12.75
N ALA A 495 16.43 -9.42 -12.08
CA ALA A 495 17.71 -9.81 -12.69
C ALA A 495 18.08 -8.96 -13.93
N VAL A 496 19.35 -8.94 -14.26
CA VAL A 496 19.84 -8.34 -15.50
C VAL A 496 21.16 -8.98 -15.85
N ALA A 497 21.40 -9.19 -17.13
CA ALA A 497 22.71 -9.51 -17.67
C ALA A 497 23.06 -8.48 -18.74
N ALA A 498 24.31 -8.03 -18.74
CA ALA A 498 24.88 -7.16 -19.75
C ALA A 498 25.92 -7.94 -20.54
N CYS A 499 25.62 -8.29 -21.79
CA CYS A 499 26.45 -9.14 -22.63
C CYS A 499 26.33 -8.68 -24.08
N ASP A 500 27.39 -8.82 -24.87
CA ASP A 500 27.39 -8.50 -26.29
C ASP A 500 26.81 -9.72 -27.04
N PHE A 501 25.53 -9.66 -27.41
CA PHE A 501 24.85 -10.80 -28.02
C PHE A 501 24.95 -10.82 -29.54
N ASP A 502 25.25 -9.68 -30.18
CA ASP A 502 25.42 -9.57 -31.62
C ASP A 502 26.89 -9.35 -32.06
N ASN A 503 27.82 -9.41 -31.11
CA ASN A 503 29.27 -9.29 -31.31
C ASN A 503 29.68 -7.96 -31.97
N ASP A 504 28.93 -6.89 -31.73
CA ASP A 504 29.19 -5.57 -32.32
C ASP A 504 30.17 -4.73 -31.49
N GLY A 505 30.57 -5.23 -30.31
CA GLY A 505 31.47 -4.59 -29.37
C GLY A 505 30.79 -3.76 -28.29
N TYR A 506 29.46 -3.64 -28.30
CA TYR A 506 28.66 -2.95 -27.30
C TYR A 506 27.79 -3.95 -26.53
N GLN A 507 27.85 -3.91 -25.19
CA GLN A 507 27.02 -4.83 -24.41
C GLN A 507 25.54 -4.43 -24.48
N ASP A 508 24.71 -5.42 -24.82
CA ASP A 508 23.26 -5.38 -24.77
C ASP A 508 22.75 -5.67 -23.34
N LEU A 509 21.44 -5.51 -23.12
CA LEU A 509 20.80 -5.79 -21.84
C LEU A 509 19.66 -6.81 -21.95
N TYR A 510 19.83 -7.97 -21.31
CA TYR A 510 18.71 -8.87 -21.00
C TYR A 510 18.13 -8.54 -19.64
N VAL A 511 16.84 -8.19 -19.61
CA VAL A 511 16.13 -7.75 -18.40
C VAL A 511 14.98 -8.71 -18.14
N GLY A 512 15.13 -9.53 -17.10
CA GLY A 512 14.10 -10.47 -16.67
C GLY A 512 12.90 -9.79 -16.05
N ALA A 513 11.79 -10.52 -15.91
CA ALA A 513 10.58 -10.05 -15.28
C ALA A 513 9.93 -11.10 -14.38
N GLN A 514 9.25 -10.60 -13.35
CA GLN A 514 8.43 -11.42 -12.44
C GLN A 514 6.93 -11.10 -12.54
N GLY A 515 6.11 -12.00 -12.01
CA GLY A 515 4.66 -11.85 -11.95
C GLY A 515 4.17 -10.66 -11.11
N ARG A 516 2.89 -10.30 -11.28
CA ARG A 516 2.26 -9.25 -10.47
C ARG A 516 1.77 -9.81 -9.15
N ILE A 517 2.39 -9.36 -8.09
CA ILE A 517 2.01 -9.79 -6.74
C ILE A 517 0.58 -9.36 -6.42
N GLY A 518 -0.25 -10.31 -5.99
CA GLY A 518 -1.63 -10.17 -5.59
C GLY A 518 -2.66 -10.49 -6.68
N ASP A 519 -2.23 -10.86 -7.89
CA ASP A 519 -3.14 -11.27 -8.97
C ASP A 519 -3.56 -12.75 -8.86
N ASN A 520 -2.84 -13.55 -8.08
CA ASN A 520 -3.00 -15.00 -7.88
C ASN A 520 -2.91 -15.77 -9.20
N LEU A 521 -2.01 -15.37 -10.10
CA LEU A 521 -1.78 -16.01 -11.39
C LEU A 521 -0.38 -16.60 -11.47
N ASP A 522 -0.28 -17.81 -12.02
CA ASP A 522 1.02 -18.43 -12.32
C ASP A 522 1.54 -18.00 -13.70
N TYR A 523 2.79 -18.34 -14.05
CA TYR A 523 3.37 -18.02 -15.36
C TYR A 523 2.50 -18.50 -16.53
N ARG A 524 1.85 -19.65 -16.40
CA ARG A 524 0.91 -20.21 -17.39
C ARG A 524 -0.33 -19.37 -17.66
N SER A 525 -0.68 -18.46 -16.76
CA SER A 525 -1.87 -17.62 -16.89
C SER A 525 -1.68 -16.38 -17.77
N ALA A 526 -0.47 -16.11 -18.25
CA ALA A 526 -0.20 -14.94 -19.07
C ALA A 526 -0.94 -14.94 -20.43
N ALA A 527 -1.18 -16.10 -21.03
CA ALA A 527 -1.82 -16.22 -22.35
C ALA A 527 -3.28 -15.71 -22.38
N GLN A 528 -3.93 -15.58 -21.23
CA GLN A 528 -5.34 -15.20 -21.11
C GLN A 528 -5.54 -13.69 -20.93
N ASP A 529 -4.46 -12.92 -20.70
CA ASP A 529 -4.48 -11.47 -20.51
C ASP A 529 -3.31 -10.79 -21.27
N PRO A 530 -3.54 -10.33 -22.51
CA PRO A 530 -2.51 -9.67 -23.32
C PRO A 530 -1.93 -8.39 -22.71
N GLU A 531 -2.68 -7.68 -21.85
CA GLU A 531 -2.15 -6.48 -21.17
C GLU A 531 -1.20 -6.87 -20.03
N LEU A 532 -1.44 -8.01 -19.37
CA LEU A 532 -0.55 -8.59 -18.37
C LEU A 532 0.74 -9.10 -19.00
N ALA A 533 0.65 -9.75 -20.17
CA ALA A 533 1.80 -10.32 -20.87
C ALA A 533 2.89 -9.29 -21.24
N VAL A 534 2.56 -8.00 -21.34
CA VAL A 534 3.55 -6.92 -21.61
C VAL A 534 4.36 -6.53 -20.36
N VAL A 535 3.79 -6.73 -19.19
CA VAL A 535 4.36 -6.32 -17.88
C VAL A 535 5.30 -7.38 -17.34
N VAL A 536 5.00 -8.64 -17.63
CA VAL A 536 5.66 -9.78 -17.01
C VAL A 536 6.54 -10.57 -17.96
N ARG A 537 6.81 -10.03 -19.14
CA ARG A 537 7.74 -10.63 -20.10
C ARG A 537 9.14 -10.14 -19.86
N ASP A 538 10.09 -11.02 -20.09
CA ASP A 538 11.50 -10.66 -20.19
C ASP A 538 11.72 -9.80 -21.43
N ARG A 539 12.81 -9.03 -21.43
CA ARG A 539 13.15 -8.10 -22.52
C ARG A 539 14.62 -8.20 -22.89
N LEU A 540 14.89 -8.03 -24.18
CA LEU A 540 16.24 -7.86 -24.70
C LEU A 540 16.35 -6.49 -25.38
N PHE A 541 17.28 -5.69 -24.89
CA PHE A 541 17.58 -4.35 -25.39
C PHE A 541 18.93 -4.38 -26.10
N HIS A 542 18.93 -4.17 -27.42
CA HIS A 542 20.14 -4.05 -28.22
C HIS A 542 20.75 -2.65 -28.07
N ASN A 543 22.06 -2.56 -27.82
CA ASN A 543 22.78 -1.29 -27.72
C ASN A 543 23.16 -0.77 -29.11
N ASN A 544 22.64 0.39 -29.51
CA ASN A 544 22.86 0.92 -30.87
C ASN A 544 24.26 1.56 -31.05
N GLY A 545 25.12 1.56 -30.03
CA GLY A 545 26.45 2.18 -30.04
C GLY A 545 26.45 3.72 -30.06
N ASP A 546 25.29 4.37 -29.90
CA ASP A 546 25.12 5.83 -29.88
C ASP A 546 24.61 6.36 -28.52
N GLY A 547 24.67 5.51 -27.49
CA GLY A 547 24.16 5.76 -26.15
C GLY A 547 22.65 5.52 -26.01
N THR A 548 22.02 4.86 -26.99
CA THR A 548 20.62 4.43 -26.95
C THR A 548 20.49 2.93 -27.21
N PHE A 549 19.36 2.38 -26.78
CA PHE A 549 19.01 0.97 -26.94
C PHE A 549 17.69 0.80 -27.69
N THR A 550 17.56 -0.34 -28.36
CA THR A 550 16.36 -0.77 -29.07
C THR A 550 15.80 -2.04 -28.44
N ASP A 551 14.51 -2.06 -28.07
CA ASP A 551 13.85 -3.28 -27.59
C ASP A 551 13.60 -4.23 -28.76
N ILE A 552 14.41 -5.29 -28.85
CA ILE A 552 14.37 -6.32 -29.91
C ILE A 552 13.68 -7.60 -29.44
N THR A 553 13.02 -7.59 -28.28
CA THR A 553 12.42 -8.80 -27.67
C THR A 553 11.52 -9.57 -28.64
N ALA A 554 10.72 -8.86 -29.44
CA ALA A 554 9.75 -9.48 -30.34
C ALA A 554 10.40 -10.15 -31.56
N THR A 555 11.53 -9.64 -32.05
CA THR A 555 12.29 -10.24 -33.14
C THR A 555 13.19 -11.35 -32.59
N ALA A 556 13.83 -11.11 -31.46
CA ALA A 556 14.75 -12.03 -30.80
C ALA A 556 14.11 -13.35 -30.38
N PHE A 557 12.93 -13.33 -29.75
CA PHE A 557 12.33 -14.54 -29.15
C PHE A 557 11.03 -15.01 -29.80
N ALA A 558 10.53 -14.31 -30.83
CA ALA A 558 9.28 -14.60 -31.55
C ALA A 558 8.09 -15.06 -30.67
N GLU A 559 7.95 -16.38 -30.42
CA GLU A 559 6.87 -17.00 -29.64
C GLU A 559 7.32 -17.54 -28.25
N HIS A 560 8.62 -17.57 -27.96
CA HIS A 560 9.21 -18.24 -26.78
C HIS A 560 9.84 -17.23 -25.80
N VAL A 561 9.14 -16.13 -25.51
CA VAL A 561 9.61 -15.18 -24.49
C VAL A 561 9.36 -15.75 -23.10
N ASN A 562 10.39 -15.76 -22.25
CA ASN A 562 10.22 -16.12 -20.85
C ASN A 562 9.37 -15.09 -20.09
N ILE A 563 8.58 -15.56 -19.12
CA ILE A 563 7.56 -14.75 -18.45
C ILE A 563 7.44 -15.06 -16.96
N ARG A 564 7.13 -14.02 -16.19
CA ARG A 564 6.67 -14.04 -14.78
C ARG A 564 7.64 -14.60 -13.74
N SER A 565 8.81 -15.12 -14.12
CA SER A 565 9.51 -16.09 -13.27
C SER A 565 10.98 -15.80 -13.06
N THR A 566 11.57 -14.83 -13.77
CA THR A 566 13.02 -14.67 -13.81
C THR A 566 13.57 -14.18 -12.47
N ALA A 567 14.58 -14.89 -11.97
CA ALA A 567 15.27 -14.58 -10.72
C ALA A 567 16.78 -14.41 -10.92
N SER A 568 17.38 -15.11 -11.88
CA SER A 568 18.78 -14.97 -12.27
C SER A 568 18.94 -15.14 -13.78
N VAL A 569 19.99 -14.54 -14.32
CA VAL A 569 20.35 -14.65 -15.75
C VAL A 569 21.85 -14.84 -15.84
N ALA A 570 22.28 -15.82 -16.62
CA ALA A 570 23.68 -16.02 -17.00
C ALA A 570 23.79 -15.97 -18.53
N CYS A 571 24.92 -15.49 -19.02
CA CYS A 571 25.21 -15.49 -20.44
C CYS A 571 26.58 -16.12 -20.69
N GLY A 572 26.75 -16.76 -21.83
CA GLY A 572 27.96 -17.45 -22.22
C GLY A 572 27.72 -18.21 -23.52
N ASP A 573 28.77 -18.38 -24.31
CA ASP A 573 28.75 -19.20 -25.52
C ASP A 573 28.85 -20.67 -25.11
N VAL A 574 27.72 -21.39 -25.06
CA VAL A 574 27.66 -22.75 -24.50
C VAL A 574 27.84 -23.84 -25.55
N ASP A 575 27.69 -23.54 -26.83
CA ASP A 575 28.00 -24.48 -27.92
C ASP A 575 29.27 -24.12 -28.71
N ASN A 576 29.99 -23.08 -28.29
CA ASN A 576 31.21 -22.58 -28.90
C ASN A 576 31.00 -22.17 -30.37
N ASP A 577 29.82 -21.67 -30.72
CA ASP A 577 29.50 -21.21 -32.07
C ASP A 577 29.91 -19.75 -32.33
N GLY A 578 30.37 -19.06 -31.28
CA GLY A 578 30.82 -17.69 -31.28
C GLY A 578 29.72 -16.67 -30.94
N TRP A 579 28.50 -17.11 -30.67
CA TRP A 579 27.40 -16.26 -30.22
C TRP A 579 27.10 -16.48 -28.74
N THR A 580 26.90 -15.39 -28.01
CA THR A 580 26.59 -15.48 -26.57
C THR A 580 25.16 -15.99 -26.37
N ASP A 581 24.99 -17.08 -25.63
CA ASP A 581 23.69 -17.64 -25.25
C ASP A 581 23.18 -17.08 -23.92
N ILE A 582 21.92 -17.38 -23.58
CA ILE A 582 21.25 -16.89 -22.37
C ILE A 582 20.62 -18.04 -21.59
N TYR A 583 21.00 -18.19 -20.33
CA TYR A 583 20.29 -19.05 -19.38
C TYR A 583 19.51 -18.22 -18.37
N VAL A 584 18.23 -18.55 -18.22
CA VAL A 584 17.28 -17.85 -17.37
C VAL A 584 16.86 -18.76 -16.22
N GLY A 585 17.32 -18.41 -15.02
CA GLY A 585 16.92 -19.04 -13.77
C GLY A 585 15.55 -18.54 -13.33
N ASN A 586 14.59 -19.44 -13.26
CA ASN A 586 13.21 -19.17 -12.95
C ASN A 586 12.82 -19.63 -11.53
N ARG A 587 11.84 -18.93 -10.97
CA ARG A 587 11.24 -19.17 -9.66
C ARG A 587 9.72 -19.24 -9.80
N ALA A 588 9.04 -19.85 -8.83
CA ALA A 588 7.58 -19.75 -8.75
C ALA A 588 7.10 -18.30 -8.62
N ASP A 589 5.89 -18.06 -9.13
CA ASP A 589 5.23 -16.78 -8.97
C ASP A 589 5.11 -16.42 -7.48
N GLN A 590 5.38 -15.16 -7.17
CA GLN A 590 5.50 -14.67 -5.81
C GLN A 590 4.22 -14.89 -4.97
N ASP A 591 3.04 -14.94 -5.59
CA ASP A 591 1.79 -15.21 -4.88
C ASP A 591 1.70 -16.62 -4.27
N PHE A 592 2.56 -17.52 -4.72
CA PHE A 592 2.57 -18.93 -4.32
C PHE A 592 3.78 -19.34 -3.49
N VAL A 593 4.75 -18.43 -3.30
CA VAL A 593 5.92 -18.72 -2.46
C VAL A 593 5.55 -18.61 -0.98
N ARG A 594 5.69 -19.73 -0.27
CA ARG A 594 5.27 -19.89 1.12
C ARG A 594 6.34 -20.57 1.94
N PHE A 595 6.62 -20.00 3.11
CA PHE A 595 7.54 -20.56 4.10
C PHE A 595 6.79 -21.25 5.27
N ASP A 596 5.47 -21.41 5.17
CA ASP A 596 4.63 -22.03 6.21
C ASP A 596 4.07 -23.40 5.80
N THR A 597 4.41 -23.90 4.61
CA THR A 597 3.97 -25.21 4.11
C THR A 597 5.12 -25.93 3.43
N SER A 598 5.10 -27.26 3.42
CA SER A 598 6.09 -28.13 2.76
C SER A 598 5.98 -28.20 1.24
N ARG A 599 5.39 -27.19 0.61
CA ARG A 599 5.19 -27.11 -0.84
C ARG A 599 6.25 -26.21 -1.43
N HIS A 600 6.93 -26.67 -2.46
CA HIS A 600 8.04 -25.94 -3.04
C HIS A 600 7.94 -25.90 -4.57
N HIS A 601 6.88 -25.25 -5.04
CA HIS A 601 6.69 -25.02 -6.47
C HIS A 601 7.83 -24.11 -6.97
N GLY A 602 8.45 -24.48 -8.08
CA GLY A 602 9.32 -23.63 -8.89
C GLY A 602 8.79 -23.56 -10.31
N ASN A 603 9.49 -22.89 -11.22
CA ASN A 603 9.14 -22.87 -12.64
C ASN A 603 10.35 -23.41 -13.41
N TYR A 604 10.14 -24.04 -14.57
CA TYR A 604 11.27 -24.49 -15.37
C TYR A 604 12.15 -23.32 -15.78
N ASN A 605 13.47 -23.50 -15.64
CA ASN A 605 14.47 -22.59 -16.19
C ASN A 605 14.50 -22.69 -17.71
N THR A 606 15.09 -21.71 -18.39
CA THR A 606 15.12 -21.67 -19.86
C THR A 606 16.53 -21.42 -20.38
N LEU A 607 16.98 -22.22 -21.35
CA LEU A 607 18.18 -21.95 -22.14
C LEU A 607 17.77 -21.44 -23.52
N PHE A 608 18.14 -20.20 -23.83
CA PHE A 608 18.01 -19.61 -25.14
C PHE A 608 19.36 -19.65 -25.85
N SER A 609 19.46 -20.49 -26.89
CA SER A 609 20.60 -20.52 -27.78
C SER A 609 20.49 -19.41 -28.82
N ASN A 610 21.57 -18.67 -29.04
CA ASN A 610 21.64 -17.56 -29.97
C ASN A 610 21.92 -18.07 -31.39
N ASN A 611 21.00 -17.84 -32.32
CA ASN A 611 21.19 -18.29 -33.71
C ASN A 611 22.00 -17.28 -34.54
N GLY A 612 22.51 -16.22 -33.91
CA GLY A 612 23.14 -15.08 -34.57
C GLY A 612 22.15 -14.18 -35.30
N VAL A 613 22.71 -13.36 -36.19
CA VAL A 613 21.99 -12.37 -36.98
C VAL A 613 21.48 -12.98 -38.29
N ASP A 614 20.18 -12.86 -38.55
CA ASP A 614 19.55 -13.38 -39.75
C ASP A 614 19.84 -12.56 -41.02
N ASP A 615 19.31 -13.00 -42.17
CA ASP A 615 19.46 -12.29 -43.47
C ASP A 615 18.87 -10.86 -43.46
N ASN A 616 18.00 -10.54 -42.52
CA ASN A 616 17.39 -9.22 -42.36
C ASN A 616 18.19 -8.31 -41.40
N GLY A 617 19.19 -8.85 -40.71
CA GLY A 617 19.94 -8.13 -39.69
C GLY A 617 19.33 -8.25 -38.29
N ASP A 618 18.39 -9.17 -38.07
CA ASP A 618 17.74 -9.37 -36.77
C ASP A 618 18.45 -10.49 -35.98
N LEU A 619 18.85 -10.21 -34.75
CA LEU A 619 19.33 -11.20 -33.80
C LEU A 619 18.18 -12.12 -33.35
N THR A 620 18.39 -13.43 -33.28
CA THR A 620 17.33 -14.40 -32.95
C THR A 620 17.79 -15.51 -32.00
N PHE A 621 16.88 -16.02 -31.17
CA PHE A 621 17.14 -17.05 -30.18
C PHE A 621 16.15 -18.22 -30.29
N SER A 622 16.64 -19.42 -29.96
CA SER A 622 15.88 -20.66 -29.90
C SER A 622 15.85 -21.18 -28.46
N ASP A 623 14.68 -21.55 -27.93
CA ASP A 623 14.59 -22.28 -26.66
C ASP A 623 15.08 -23.70 -26.88
N MET A 624 16.19 -24.05 -26.24
CA MET A 624 16.86 -25.36 -26.35
C MET A 624 16.82 -26.13 -25.03
N THR A 625 15.97 -25.73 -24.08
CA THR A 625 15.96 -26.27 -22.71
C THR A 625 15.73 -27.77 -22.68
N GLU A 626 14.77 -28.28 -23.46
CA GLU A 626 14.44 -29.70 -23.47
C GLU A 626 15.48 -30.52 -24.24
N GLU A 627 15.87 -30.04 -25.42
CA GLU A 627 16.88 -30.65 -26.29
C GLU A 627 18.24 -30.76 -25.61
N ALA A 628 18.63 -29.73 -24.87
CA ALA A 628 19.88 -29.67 -24.12
C ALA A 628 19.85 -30.51 -22.83
N GLY A 629 18.72 -31.11 -22.45
CA GLY A 629 18.61 -31.92 -21.24
C GLY A 629 18.52 -31.11 -19.94
N LEU A 630 18.21 -29.82 -20.02
CA LEU A 630 18.12 -28.89 -18.89
C LEU A 630 16.74 -28.83 -18.24
N VAL A 631 15.84 -29.75 -18.59
CA VAL A 631 14.60 -29.96 -17.83
C VAL A 631 14.99 -30.39 -16.42
N SER A 632 14.72 -29.51 -15.45
CA SER A 632 15.10 -29.74 -14.06
C SER A 632 14.68 -31.14 -13.61
N PRO A 633 15.58 -31.90 -12.96
CA PRO A 633 15.23 -33.18 -12.39
C PRO A 633 14.18 -32.99 -11.28
N PRO A 634 13.44 -34.05 -10.92
CA PRO A 634 12.45 -33.96 -9.84
C PRO A 634 13.07 -33.40 -8.56
N ILE A 635 12.36 -32.44 -7.96
CA ILE A 635 12.72 -31.85 -6.67
C ILE A 635 12.86 -32.97 -5.63
N ARG A 636 13.92 -32.91 -4.84
CA ARG A 636 14.05 -33.73 -3.64
C ARG A 636 13.75 -32.84 -2.44
N MET A 637 12.91 -33.27 -1.51
CA MET A 637 12.62 -32.60 -0.26
C MET A 637 12.49 -33.61 0.87
N ARG A 638 13.20 -33.36 1.96
CA ARG A 638 13.17 -34.21 3.16
C ARG A 638 12.48 -33.50 4.32
N ASP A 639 11.91 -34.27 5.24
CA ASP A 639 11.45 -33.77 6.54
C ASP A 639 12.60 -33.80 7.58
N THR A 640 12.31 -33.46 8.85
CA THR A 640 13.32 -33.48 9.92
C THR A 640 13.93 -34.85 10.19
N ASP A 641 13.21 -35.90 9.83
CA ASP A 641 13.61 -37.28 10.07
C ASP A 641 14.29 -37.87 8.81
N GLY A 642 14.50 -37.05 7.78
CA GLY A 642 15.11 -37.44 6.52
C GLY A 642 14.16 -38.17 5.56
N ASN A 643 12.85 -38.21 5.83
CA ASN A 643 11.90 -38.89 4.96
C ASN A 643 11.48 -37.98 3.79
N PRO A 644 11.17 -38.55 2.61
CA PRO A 644 10.61 -37.80 1.48
C PRO A 644 9.30 -37.09 1.82
N ILE A 645 9.20 -35.81 1.48
CA ILE A 645 7.95 -35.04 1.54
C ILE A 645 7.20 -35.26 0.23
N THR A 646 6.05 -35.93 0.26
CA THR A 646 5.32 -36.33 -0.95
C THR A 646 3.86 -35.85 -0.99
N PHE A 647 3.36 -35.66 -2.21
CA PHE A 647 2.00 -35.25 -2.53
C PHE A 647 1.38 -36.21 -3.56
N SER A 648 0.05 -36.27 -3.65
CA SER A 648 -0.63 -37.17 -4.59
C SER A 648 -0.52 -36.66 -6.03
N GLY A 649 0.10 -37.46 -6.90
CA GLY A 649 0.19 -37.20 -8.34
C GLY A 649 -1.09 -37.53 -9.11
N PRO A 650 -1.11 -37.30 -10.44
CA PRO A 650 -2.33 -37.39 -11.26
C PRO A 650 -2.96 -38.79 -11.28
N GLY A 651 -2.14 -39.83 -11.12
CA GLY A 651 -2.56 -41.24 -11.02
C GLY A 651 -2.68 -41.77 -9.58
N GLY A 652 -2.47 -40.93 -8.57
CA GLY A 652 -2.40 -41.32 -7.15
C GLY A 652 -1.01 -41.72 -6.67
N GLU A 653 -0.03 -41.84 -7.56
CA GLU A 653 1.37 -42.07 -7.20
C GLU A 653 1.97 -40.84 -6.48
N PRO A 654 2.80 -41.02 -5.44
CA PRO A 654 3.40 -39.91 -4.72
C PRO A 654 4.44 -39.17 -5.57
N ILE A 655 4.36 -37.84 -5.60
CA ILE A 655 5.36 -36.94 -6.19
C ILE A 655 6.05 -36.19 -5.05
N GLU A 656 7.37 -36.21 -5.04
CA GLU A 656 8.15 -35.52 -4.01
C GLU A 656 8.13 -34.00 -4.26
N GLY A 657 7.90 -33.23 -3.19
CA GLY A 657 8.02 -31.78 -3.15
C GLY A 657 7.01 -30.93 -3.95
N PHE A 658 6.21 -31.53 -4.82
CA PHE A 658 5.31 -30.82 -5.74
C PHE A 658 3.83 -31.21 -5.59
N ASP A 659 2.96 -30.24 -5.27
CA ASP A 659 1.53 -30.46 -5.00
C ASP A 659 0.63 -30.02 -6.17
N ILE A 660 0.32 -30.94 -7.08
CA ILE A 660 -0.54 -30.67 -8.26
C ILE A 660 -1.97 -30.22 -7.94
N SER A 661 -2.43 -30.37 -6.69
CA SER A 661 -3.78 -29.94 -6.30
C SER A 661 -3.88 -28.42 -6.16
N PHE A 662 -2.74 -27.74 -6.13
CA PHE A 662 -2.67 -26.30 -5.97
C PHE A 662 -2.78 -25.60 -7.34
N VAL A 663 -3.83 -24.80 -7.48
CA VAL A 663 -4.17 -24.10 -8.72
C VAL A 663 -4.27 -22.60 -8.50
N ASP A 664 -3.97 -21.85 -9.56
CA ASP A 664 -4.08 -20.41 -9.60
C ASP A 664 -5.54 -19.95 -9.80
N ALA A 665 -5.76 -18.62 -9.92
CA ALA A 665 -7.10 -18.08 -10.08
C ALA A 665 -7.80 -18.49 -11.38
N ASN A 666 -7.06 -18.94 -12.39
CA ASN A 666 -7.60 -19.45 -13.66
C ASN A 666 -7.77 -20.97 -13.66
N GLY A 667 -7.38 -21.65 -12.58
CA GLY A 667 -7.44 -23.10 -12.46
C GLY A 667 -6.27 -23.83 -13.09
N ASN A 668 -5.19 -23.13 -13.45
CA ASN A 668 -3.94 -23.74 -13.91
C ASN A 668 -3.17 -24.27 -12.69
N VAL A 669 -2.49 -25.40 -12.83
CA VAL A 669 -1.58 -25.89 -11.78
C VAL A 669 -0.48 -24.87 -11.56
N VAL A 670 -0.21 -24.56 -10.29
CA VAL A 670 0.83 -23.61 -9.90
C VAL A 670 2.20 -24.25 -10.03
N GLY A 671 3.05 -23.62 -10.84
CA GLY A 671 4.44 -23.99 -11.03
C GLY A 671 4.66 -25.38 -11.60
N ASP A 672 5.88 -25.86 -11.45
CA ASP A 672 6.46 -27.07 -11.99
C ASP A 672 7.17 -27.87 -10.90
N PRO A 673 7.44 -29.17 -11.15
CA PRO A 673 8.31 -29.97 -10.29
C PRO A 673 9.79 -29.57 -10.48
N ALA A 674 10.08 -28.27 -10.42
CA ALA A 674 11.41 -27.66 -10.49
C ALA A 674 11.70 -26.84 -9.22
N GLY A 675 12.97 -26.65 -8.91
CA GLY A 675 13.42 -25.83 -7.78
C GLY A 675 13.11 -24.34 -7.99
N GLN A 676 13.22 -23.54 -6.92
CA GLN A 676 13.14 -22.09 -7.04
C GLN A 676 14.55 -21.53 -7.21
N THR A 677 14.92 -21.17 -8.43
CA THR A 677 16.27 -20.69 -8.74
C THR A 677 16.52 -19.30 -8.16
N TRP A 678 17.69 -19.13 -7.53
CA TRP A 678 18.17 -17.85 -6.99
C TRP A 678 19.43 -17.33 -7.68
N ALA A 679 20.29 -18.23 -8.12
CA ALA A 679 21.50 -17.88 -8.86
C ALA A 679 21.81 -18.95 -9.90
N THR A 680 22.33 -18.48 -11.02
CA THR A 680 22.80 -19.29 -12.15
C THR A 680 24.14 -18.75 -12.58
N MET A 681 25.03 -19.61 -13.02
CA MET A 681 26.36 -19.20 -13.44
C MET A 681 26.90 -20.15 -14.50
N PHE A 682 27.52 -19.58 -15.52
CA PHE A 682 28.33 -20.28 -16.51
C PHE A 682 29.80 -20.10 -16.19
N PHE A 683 30.55 -21.19 -16.16
CA PHE A 683 32.01 -21.19 -16.17
C PHE A 683 32.50 -22.60 -16.50
N ASP A 684 33.68 -22.68 -17.10
CA ASP A 684 34.37 -23.94 -17.36
C ASP A 684 34.93 -24.48 -16.02
N HIS A 685 34.25 -25.46 -15.42
CA HIS A 685 34.65 -25.99 -14.11
C HIS A 685 35.57 -27.19 -14.21
N ASP A 686 35.66 -27.86 -15.36
CA ASP A 686 36.53 -29.02 -15.57
C ASP A 686 37.64 -28.80 -16.62
N SER A 687 37.83 -27.54 -17.02
CA SER A 687 38.88 -27.06 -17.93
C SER A 687 38.89 -27.73 -19.30
N ASP A 688 37.73 -28.18 -19.78
CA ASP A 688 37.62 -28.85 -21.08
C ASP A 688 37.34 -27.87 -22.24
N GLY A 689 37.11 -26.59 -21.91
CA GLY A 689 36.97 -25.49 -22.83
C GLY A 689 35.53 -25.16 -23.21
N ASP A 690 34.53 -25.81 -22.62
CA ASP A 690 33.14 -25.37 -22.70
C ASP A 690 32.60 -24.87 -21.34
N LEU A 691 31.49 -24.13 -21.39
CA LEU A 691 30.93 -23.51 -20.19
C LEU A 691 29.93 -24.43 -19.52
N ASP A 692 30.19 -24.79 -18.28
CA ASP A 692 29.29 -25.58 -17.44
C ASP A 692 28.30 -24.72 -16.66
N LEU A 693 27.21 -25.32 -16.22
CA LEU A 693 26.10 -24.61 -15.60
C LEU A 693 25.89 -25.01 -14.14
N TRP A 694 25.97 -24.02 -13.26
CA TRP A 694 25.67 -24.15 -11.84
C TRP A 694 24.39 -23.42 -11.48
N ILE A 695 23.53 -24.06 -10.67
CA ILE A 695 22.22 -23.52 -10.28
C ILE A 695 22.00 -23.68 -8.78
N ALA A 696 21.72 -22.56 -8.11
CA ALA A 696 21.38 -22.50 -6.71
C ALA A 696 19.86 -22.40 -6.53
N ASP A 697 19.26 -23.47 -5.99
CA ASP A 697 17.83 -23.55 -5.75
C ASP A 697 17.49 -23.53 -4.25
N ASP A 698 16.35 -22.93 -3.93
CA ASP A 698 15.73 -23.07 -2.62
C ASP A 698 15.14 -24.48 -2.46
N GLY A 699 15.24 -25.04 -1.25
CA GLY A 699 14.57 -26.26 -0.84
C GLY A 699 14.91 -27.55 -1.61
N ASP A 700 15.90 -27.54 -2.52
CA ASP A 700 16.34 -28.68 -3.33
C ASP A 700 17.85 -28.94 -3.11
N ARG A 701 18.43 -29.86 -3.90
CA ARG A 701 19.88 -30.02 -4.01
C ARG A 701 20.54 -28.92 -4.84
N LEU A 702 21.84 -28.72 -4.63
CA LEU A 702 22.65 -27.93 -5.56
C LEU A 702 22.68 -28.65 -6.91
N LYS A 703 22.42 -27.94 -8.01
CA LYS A 703 22.43 -28.54 -9.35
C LYS A 703 23.67 -28.07 -10.09
N VAL A 704 24.38 -29.03 -10.65
CA VAL A 704 25.57 -28.79 -11.47
C VAL A 704 25.44 -29.63 -12.71
N TYR A 705 25.53 -28.96 -13.85
CA TYR A 705 25.45 -29.59 -15.15
C TYR A 705 26.78 -29.42 -15.86
N ARG A 706 27.43 -30.53 -16.18
CA ARG A 706 28.54 -30.52 -17.12
C ARG A 706 27.99 -30.28 -18.52
N ASN A 707 28.63 -29.41 -19.26
CA ASN A 707 28.35 -29.25 -20.66
C ASN A 707 29.02 -30.42 -21.43
N ASP A 708 28.20 -31.21 -22.11
CA ASP A 708 28.62 -32.34 -22.94
C ASP A 708 28.25 -32.04 -24.40
N SER A 709 28.12 -30.76 -24.75
CA SER A 709 27.68 -30.31 -26.05
C SER A 709 28.69 -30.73 -27.11
N THR A 710 28.16 -31.05 -28.29
CA THR A 710 29.00 -31.42 -29.42
C THR A 710 28.54 -30.65 -30.65
N ALA A 711 29.32 -30.71 -31.73
CA ALA A 711 28.87 -30.18 -33.03
C ALA A 711 27.55 -30.83 -33.54
N ALA A 712 27.07 -31.92 -32.93
CA ALA A 712 25.78 -32.51 -33.24
C ALA A 712 24.60 -31.86 -32.50
N GLY A 713 24.85 -31.08 -31.45
CA GLY A 713 23.85 -30.36 -30.67
C GLY A 713 24.26 -30.15 -29.21
N LEU A 714 23.51 -29.26 -28.56
CA LEU A 714 23.61 -28.95 -27.13
C LEU A 714 23.24 -30.16 -26.27
N ALA A 715 24.00 -30.40 -25.21
CA ALA A 715 23.72 -31.42 -24.21
C ALA A 715 24.35 -31.08 -22.87
N PHE A 716 23.57 -31.13 -21.79
CA PHE A 716 24.02 -30.92 -20.43
C PHE A 716 23.71 -32.16 -19.58
N THR A 717 24.70 -32.62 -18.84
CA THR A 717 24.57 -33.77 -17.94
C THR A 717 24.64 -33.30 -16.49
N SER A 718 23.60 -33.61 -15.71
CA SER A 718 23.62 -33.39 -14.26
C SER A 718 24.66 -34.29 -13.58
N ILE A 719 25.57 -33.68 -12.82
CA ILE A 719 26.73 -34.33 -12.20
C ILE A 719 26.86 -34.07 -10.69
N GLU A 720 25.91 -33.39 -10.05
CA GLU A 720 26.00 -33.03 -8.63
C GLU A 720 26.21 -34.25 -7.70
N GLU A 721 25.60 -35.40 -8.03
CA GLU A 721 25.79 -36.66 -7.29
C GLU A 721 27.19 -37.26 -7.51
N GLN A 722 27.77 -37.06 -8.69
CA GLN A 722 29.12 -37.53 -9.01
C GLN A 722 30.18 -36.71 -8.29
N LEU A 723 29.88 -35.42 -8.09
CA LEU A 723 30.71 -34.48 -7.34
C LEU A 723 30.52 -34.56 -5.81
N ASP A 724 29.55 -35.35 -5.31
CA ASP A 724 29.21 -35.46 -3.88
C ASP A 724 28.81 -34.11 -3.23
N ILE A 725 28.20 -33.24 -4.04
CA ILE A 725 27.70 -31.91 -3.62
C ILE A 725 26.17 -31.79 -3.75
N ASP A 726 25.47 -32.91 -3.96
CA ASP A 726 24.01 -33.01 -4.10
C ASP A 726 23.23 -32.81 -2.77
N GLN A 727 23.85 -32.15 -1.80
CA GLN A 727 23.26 -31.93 -0.49
C GLN A 727 22.01 -31.05 -0.58
N MET A 728 21.01 -31.42 0.21
CA MET A 728 19.75 -30.69 0.34
C MET A 728 19.94 -29.37 1.10
N GLY A 729 19.48 -28.26 0.51
CA GLY A 729 19.71 -26.94 1.10
C GLY A 729 18.79 -25.85 0.57
N GLN A 730 18.99 -24.65 1.10
CA GLN A 730 18.44 -23.42 0.55
C GLN A 730 19.60 -22.63 -0.04
N TRP A 731 19.97 -22.94 -1.28
CA TRP A 731 21.13 -22.39 -1.95
C TRP A 731 20.80 -21.02 -2.53
N MET A 732 21.67 -20.02 -2.31
CA MET A 732 21.34 -18.61 -2.58
C MET A 732 22.23 -17.93 -3.63
N GLY A 733 23.47 -18.38 -3.82
CA GLY A 733 24.40 -17.69 -4.71
C GLY A 733 25.82 -18.23 -4.68
N PHE A 734 26.58 -17.79 -5.69
CA PHE A 734 27.94 -18.21 -6.00
C PHE A 734 28.90 -17.01 -6.05
N ALA A 735 30.17 -17.25 -5.75
CA ALA A 735 31.27 -16.38 -6.14
C ALA A 735 32.43 -17.25 -6.62
N LEU A 736 33.02 -16.89 -7.76
CA LEU A 736 34.18 -17.59 -8.31
C LEU A 736 35.47 -16.85 -7.98
N GLY A 737 36.54 -17.60 -7.85
CA GLY A 737 37.89 -17.06 -7.88
C GLY A 737 38.91 -18.13 -7.57
N ASP A 738 39.99 -18.12 -8.34
CA ASP A 738 41.20 -18.90 -8.08
C ASP A 738 41.88 -18.34 -6.81
N TYR A 739 41.50 -18.84 -5.63
CA TYR A 739 41.93 -18.25 -4.36
C TYR A 739 43.31 -18.75 -3.93
N ASP A 740 43.76 -19.89 -4.46
CA ASP A 740 45.05 -20.50 -4.14
C ASP A 740 46.10 -20.38 -5.25
N GLY A 741 45.70 -19.87 -6.42
CA GLY A 741 46.56 -19.52 -7.53
C GLY A 741 46.94 -20.71 -8.41
N ASP A 742 46.15 -21.79 -8.40
CA ASP A 742 46.41 -22.99 -9.20
C ASP A 742 45.89 -22.89 -10.64
N GLY A 743 45.05 -21.90 -10.92
CA GLY A 743 44.49 -21.60 -12.23
C GLY A 743 43.09 -22.15 -12.45
N ASP A 744 42.56 -22.94 -11.51
CA ASP A 744 41.21 -23.45 -11.53
C ASP A 744 40.28 -22.50 -10.75
N LEU A 745 39.06 -22.28 -11.26
CA LEU A 745 38.11 -21.42 -10.56
C LEU A 745 37.46 -22.18 -9.41
N ASP A 746 37.75 -21.77 -8.17
CA ASP A 746 37.05 -22.25 -6.98
C ASP A 746 35.69 -21.59 -6.82
N VAL A 747 34.78 -22.30 -6.14
CA VAL A 747 33.39 -21.84 -5.97
C VAL A 747 33.09 -21.61 -4.49
N PHE A 748 32.80 -20.37 -4.13
CA PHE A 748 32.16 -20.08 -2.84
C PHE A 748 30.64 -20.10 -3.00
N VAL A 749 29.97 -21.03 -2.33
CA VAL A 749 28.51 -21.19 -2.36
C VAL A 749 27.88 -20.81 -1.02
N THR A 750 26.74 -20.11 -1.10
CA THR A 750 25.97 -19.68 0.07
C THR A 750 24.70 -20.51 0.28
N ASN A 751 24.41 -20.84 1.54
CA ASN A 751 23.25 -21.64 1.92
C ASN A 751 22.60 -21.09 3.21
N MET A 752 21.27 -21.00 3.23
CA MET A 752 20.50 -20.63 4.44
C MET A 752 20.18 -21.84 5.34
N GLY A 753 20.78 -22.99 5.07
CA GLY A 753 20.57 -24.24 5.79
C GLY A 753 19.23 -24.90 5.45
N PHE A 754 18.89 -25.94 6.20
CA PHE A 754 17.62 -26.66 6.04
C PHE A 754 16.58 -26.10 7.03
N GLN A 755 15.49 -25.51 6.53
CA GLN A 755 14.33 -25.16 7.37
C GLN A 755 13.25 -26.25 7.31
N PRO A 756 13.06 -27.04 8.37
CA PRO A 756 11.86 -27.85 8.48
C PRO A 756 10.65 -26.94 8.77
N LEU A 757 9.76 -26.85 7.78
CA LEU A 757 8.61 -25.93 7.68
C LEU A 757 7.53 -26.07 8.78
N ALA A 758 7.80 -26.82 9.86
CA ALA A 758 6.86 -27.15 10.93
C ALA A 758 7.30 -26.78 12.37
N ARG A 759 8.43 -26.09 12.59
CA ARG A 759 8.91 -25.77 13.95
C ARG A 759 8.51 -24.34 14.43
N PRO A 760 8.06 -24.16 15.69
CA PRO A 760 7.72 -22.84 16.22
C PRO A 760 8.96 -21.95 16.40
N TRP A 761 8.78 -20.65 16.13
CA TRP A 761 9.82 -19.63 16.26
C TRP A 761 10.31 -19.46 17.72
N ASN A 762 11.58 -19.77 17.98
CA ASN A 762 12.21 -19.58 19.29
C ASN A 762 12.81 -18.17 19.43
N GLY A 763 11.99 -17.12 19.29
CA GLY A 763 12.07 -15.80 19.93
C GLY A 763 13.36 -14.94 19.95
N VAL A 764 14.54 -15.43 19.57
CA VAL A 764 15.79 -14.67 19.56
C VAL A 764 16.59 -15.09 18.32
N PRO A 765 16.57 -14.30 17.24
CA PRO A 765 17.49 -14.49 16.12
C PRO A 765 18.92 -14.17 16.60
N SER A 766 19.88 -15.07 16.38
CA SER A 766 21.30 -14.73 16.39
C SER A 766 21.90 -15.01 15.01
N ALA A 767 22.85 -14.18 14.59
CA ALA A 767 23.60 -14.35 13.34
C ALA A 767 24.87 -15.22 13.54
N ASP A 768 24.93 -15.99 14.63
CA ASP A 768 26.09 -16.84 14.94
C ASP A 768 25.81 -18.31 14.65
N CYS A 769 26.83 -19.01 14.13
CA CYS A 769 26.71 -20.43 13.79
C CYS A 769 26.55 -21.34 15.01
N VAL A 770 26.71 -20.80 16.22
CA VAL A 770 26.41 -21.48 17.48
C VAL A 770 24.93 -21.86 17.57
N TYR A 771 24.03 -21.03 17.02
CA TYR A 771 22.60 -21.33 16.98
C TYR A 771 22.28 -22.57 16.14
N TYR A 772 22.94 -22.74 14.99
CA TYR A 772 22.81 -23.94 14.15
C TYR A 772 23.20 -25.21 14.91
N HIS A 773 24.40 -25.22 15.51
CA HIS A 773 24.89 -26.39 16.26
C HIS A 773 24.07 -26.70 17.53
N ALA A 774 23.39 -25.70 18.10
CA ALA A 774 22.61 -25.86 19.33
C ALA A 774 21.13 -26.20 19.09
N SER A 775 20.57 -25.86 17.93
CA SER A 775 19.12 -25.91 17.70
C SER A 775 18.66 -26.70 16.47
N GLU A 776 19.58 -27.22 15.65
CA GLU A 776 19.26 -27.86 14.35
C GLU A 776 18.34 -27.00 13.47
N SER A 777 18.35 -25.67 13.67
CA SER A 777 17.56 -24.69 12.94
C SER A 777 18.57 -23.84 12.14
N GLY A 778 18.42 -23.71 10.82
CA GLY A 778 19.42 -23.13 9.87
C GLY A 778 20.12 -21.83 10.34
N THR A 779 21.35 -21.48 9.90
CA THR A 779 21.65 -20.79 8.61
C THR A 779 23.19 -20.63 8.38
N CYS A 780 24.01 -21.65 8.63
CA CYS A 780 25.48 -21.48 8.68
C CYS A 780 26.31 -22.47 7.86
N PHE A 781 25.81 -22.97 6.73
CA PHE A 781 26.60 -23.84 5.85
C PHE A 781 26.99 -23.13 4.55
N HIS A 782 27.93 -22.19 4.65
CA HIS A 782 28.62 -21.69 3.45
C HIS A 782 29.79 -22.63 3.16
N ALA A 783 30.03 -22.94 1.90
CA ALA A 783 31.15 -23.78 1.50
C ALA A 783 32.02 -23.03 0.49
N LEU A 784 33.33 -23.00 0.76
CA LEU A 784 34.31 -22.81 -0.29
C LEU A 784 34.61 -24.20 -0.83
N ILE A 785 34.26 -24.43 -2.08
CA ILE A 785 34.51 -25.66 -2.82
C ILE A 785 35.79 -25.41 -3.61
N GLU A 786 36.85 -26.08 -3.17
CA GLU A 786 38.12 -26.11 -3.88
C GLU A 786 37.95 -26.94 -5.15
N ASN A 787 38.22 -26.33 -6.30
CA ASN A 787 38.30 -27.06 -7.56
C ASN A 787 39.67 -27.74 -7.64
N ARG A 788 39.74 -28.97 -8.17
CA ARG A 788 40.96 -29.79 -8.12
C ARG A 788 41.20 -30.54 -9.42
N VAL A 789 40.97 -29.88 -10.53
CA VAL A 789 40.98 -30.49 -11.87
C VAL A 789 42.40 -30.90 -12.27
#